data_AF-A0A5C6B351-F1
#
_entry.id   AF-A0A5C6B351-F1
#
_cell.length_a   1.000
_cell.length_b   1.000
_cell.length_c   1.000
_cell.angle_alpha   90.00
_cell.angle_beta   90.00
_cell.angle_gamma   90.00
#
_symmetry.space_group_name_H-M   'P 1'
#
loop_
_entity.id
_entity.type
_entity.pdbx_description
1 polymer ?
#
loop_
_entity_poly.entity_id
_entity_poly.type
_entity_poly.pdbx_seq_one_letter_code
_entity_poly.pdbx_strand_id
1 'polypeptide(L)'
;MSLDKYQQAWKAEASQVQAVFDVDVVSQQVQQTHDAFRSMIFWRDVREVGTSLVMIPLWFVMGIGMSLSWTWYLTVPALLWIAVFMLVDRRRHPQRPSGPGEPLLFYVKESLTQVEHQIWLLRNVFWWYLLPPSISIMAFFADVAWQSSSGWWNFGLVIGFGGLFLFLLYGWIYRINQRAVREQLEPRRTDLLRLIAYLEDEDSTEDAAEMMDVVSALSGTDGNAGLSPNWNSWAENWNRIIPSWREVNIIIVPTLAGAYLGYRYPLDDMGPVFFQSVVAAVIPFEIAFFGLWYLSHRRHKDKPLSGKSNQSPNAAAIFTIIMILVISTLVVAAVVAFVRNTHSRRGAGLDDISSFVDDDIEHTDDWLQRMTDSFYPSLSAVVVRDGEMVYQGAFGFADIESQRPATSETQYNVASVTKVFTASLAVMLQERGIVDLDMPAVNYLPEHVQLSTTPELGATITLRQLASHTSGLPRGVPGQVQSVEGRYELEPQRLYNLLPNVKLSSRPGVSTEYSNLGFGLLAHVLESAAKKPLDQMLQEMLCIPLRLEDTAIEGNAKLTPATHYARKHRGGGVETHSLKERLAGSGGLVTTTGDLAKFLMAQMKPGVLSEESLEQLHTETRLGNGSPSGTALGWTVRSIDGLGRILEKNGGRSNCSAWIGFSPEHGVGVAVITNCGGPSVDPIGRKLLERSIPLSP
;
A
#
# COMPACT_ATOMS: atom_id res chain seq x y z
N MET A 1 -16.06 80.67 31.80
CA MET A 1 -17.19 79.74 32.07
C MET A 1 -16.67 78.72 33.08
N SER A 2 -17.33 78.52 34.22
CA SER A 2 -16.81 77.62 35.27
C SER A 2 -16.92 76.15 34.86
N LEU A 3 -16.03 75.31 35.40
CA LEU A 3 -16.01 73.87 35.14
C LEU A 3 -17.37 73.23 35.45
N ASP A 4 -18.05 73.66 36.51
CA ASP A 4 -19.38 73.20 36.91
C ASP A 4 -20.44 73.44 35.83
N LYS A 5 -20.38 74.57 35.09
CA LYS A 5 -21.31 74.83 33.98
C LYS A 5 -21.02 73.96 32.76
N TYR A 6 -19.75 73.56 32.57
CA TYR A 6 -19.38 72.60 31.52
C TYR A 6 -19.80 71.18 31.91
N GLN A 7 -19.63 70.79 33.18
CA GLN A 7 -20.09 69.51 33.72
C GLN A 7 -21.62 69.41 33.79
N GLN A 8 -22.34 70.50 34.08
CA GLN A 8 -23.82 70.51 34.03
C GLN A 8 -24.34 70.43 32.59
N ALA A 9 -23.70 71.11 31.63
CA ALA A 9 -24.02 70.95 30.21
C ALA A 9 -23.76 69.51 29.75
N TRP A 10 -22.60 68.95 30.06
CA TRP A 10 -22.23 67.58 29.71
C TRP A 10 -23.12 66.52 30.40
N LYS A 11 -23.53 66.74 31.65
CA LYS A 11 -24.49 65.86 32.34
C LYS A 11 -25.92 65.98 31.81
N ALA A 12 -26.36 67.17 31.40
CA ALA A 12 -27.65 67.35 30.74
C ALA A 12 -27.67 66.65 29.37
N GLU A 13 -26.60 66.81 28.59
CA GLU A 13 -26.40 66.13 27.30
C GLU A 13 -26.30 64.61 27.48
N ALA A 14 -25.54 64.12 28.47
CA ALA A 14 -25.47 62.70 28.81
C ALA A 14 -26.80 62.12 29.34
N SER A 15 -27.63 62.91 30.04
CA SER A 15 -28.97 62.47 30.46
C SER A 15 -29.97 62.37 29.30
N GLN A 16 -29.75 63.11 28.20
CA GLN A 16 -30.47 62.91 26.94
C GLN A 16 -29.89 61.77 26.10
N VAL A 17 -28.68 61.29 26.44
CA VAL A 17 -28.19 59.95 26.10
C VAL A 17 -28.56 58.95 27.21
N GLN A 18 -29.80 59.03 27.71
CA GLN A 18 -30.52 57.80 28.04
C GLN A 18 -30.61 57.01 26.73
N ALA A 19 -29.59 56.18 26.50
CA ALA A 19 -29.60 55.23 25.40
C ALA A 19 -30.89 54.42 25.53
N VAL A 20 -31.72 54.46 24.50
CA VAL A 20 -32.85 53.55 24.36
C VAL A 20 -32.23 52.15 24.32
N PHE A 21 -32.20 51.52 25.50
CA PHE A 21 -31.62 50.20 25.68
C PHE A 21 -32.51 49.24 24.93
N ASP A 22 -32.04 48.84 23.76
CA ASP A 22 -32.80 47.97 22.88
C ASP A 22 -32.80 46.56 23.49
N VAL A 23 -33.85 46.29 24.28
CA VAL A 23 -34.06 44.99 24.93
C VAL A 23 -34.08 43.87 23.88
N ASP A 24 -34.50 44.18 22.64
CA ASP A 24 -34.46 43.26 21.52
C ASP A 24 -33.02 42.92 21.11
N VAL A 25 -32.06 43.85 21.20
CA VAL A 25 -30.62 43.58 20.93
C VAL A 25 -29.99 42.69 22.01
N VAL A 26 -30.26 42.96 23.30
CA VAL A 26 -29.78 42.11 24.40
C VAL A 26 -30.40 40.71 24.31
N SER A 27 -31.71 40.64 24.06
CA SER A 27 -32.45 39.39 23.84
C SER A 27 -31.90 38.61 22.65
N GLN A 28 -31.68 39.29 21.51
CA GLN A 28 -31.10 38.71 20.30
C GLN A 28 -29.68 38.17 20.55
N GLN A 29 -28.82 38.89 21.29
CA GLN A 29 -27.46 38.44 21.59
C GLN A 29 -27.45 37.22 22.53
N VAL A 30 -28.31 37.19 23.54
CA VAL A 30 -28.48 36.03 24.44
C VAL A 30 -29.04 34.83 23.67
N GLN A 31 -30.04 35.03 22.79
CA GLN A 31 -30.60 34.00 21.92
C GLN A 31 -29.53 33.43 20.96
N GLN A 32 -28.76 34.27 20.26
CA GLN A 32 -27.66 33.81 19.40
C GLN A 32 -26.62 32.98 20.18
N THR A 33 -26.28 33.42 21.38
CA THR A 33 -25.30 32.75 22.27
C THR A 33 -25.85 31.42 22.82
N HIS A 34 -27.16 31.33 23.04
CA HIS A 34 -27.87 30.12 23.42
C HIS A 34 -27.96 29.12 22.27
N ASP A 35 -28.34 29.57 21.08
CA ASP A 35 -28.47 28.72 19.89
C ASP A 35 -27.10 28.21 19.41
N ALA A 36 -26.04 29.02 19.49
CA ALA A 36 -24.67 28.59 19.25
C ALA A 36 -24.23 27.47 20.23
N PHE A 37 -24.60 27.56 21.50
CA PHE A 37 -24.31 26.54 22.52
C PHE A 37 -25.12 25.25 22.28
N ARG A 38 -26.40 25.38 21.92
CA ARG A 38 -27.24 24.23 21.54
C ARG A 38 -26.74 23.50 20.30
N SER A 39 -26.30 24.27 19.29
CA SER A 39 -25.65 23.75 18.08
C SER A 39 -24.38 22.97 18.42
N MET A 40 -23.53 23.49 19.31
CA MET A 40 -22.34 22.79 19.80
C MET A 40 -22.67 21.43 20.44
N ILE A 41 -23.68 21.38 21.32
CA ILE A 41 -24.13 20.13 21.95
C ILE A 41 -24.69 19.16 20.89
N PHE A 42 -25.54 19.64 19.97
CA PHE A 42 -26.09 18.81 18.90
C PHE A 42 -25.00 18.20 17.99
N TRP A 43 -24.03 18.98 17.54
CA TRP A 43 -22.94 18.49 16.69
C TRP A 43 -22.02 17.51 17.41
N ARG A 44 -21.82 17.66 18.74
CA ARG A 44 -21.16 16.64 19.57
C ARG A 44 -21.95 15.33 19.56
N ASP A 45 -23.26 15.38 19.80
CA ASP A 45 -24.10 14.18 19.87
C ASP A 45 -24.13 13.44 18.53
N VAL A 46 -24.28 14.18 17.43
CA VAL A 46 -24.19 13.65 16.05
C VAL A 46 -22.83 13.02 15.77
N ARG A 47 -21.74 13.62 16.27
CA ARG A 47 -20.37 13.12 16.11
C ARG A 47 -20.14 11.79 16.82
N GLU A 48 -20.52 11.66 18.10
CA GLU A 48 -20.28 10.42 18.86
C GLU A 48 -21.13 9.25 18.35
N VAL A 49 -22.41 9.53 18.03
CA VAL A 49 -23.31 8.53 17.44
C VAL A 49 -22.85 8.16 16.03
N GLY A 50 -22.50 9.14 15.19
CA GLY A 50 -22.02 8.93 13.82
C GLY A 50 -20.69 8.17 13.77
N THR A 51 -19.74 8.50 14.66
CA THR A 51 -18.47 7.76 14.79
C THR A 51 -18.74 6.31 15.13
N SER A 52 -19.61 6.04 16.11
CA SER A 52 -19.97 4.68 16.49
C SER A 52 -20.62 3.91 15.33
N LEU A 53 -21.56 4.54 14.61
CA LEU A 53 -22.25 3.93 13.45
C LEU A 53 -21.31 3.63 12.27
N VAL A 54 -20.25 4.40 12.06
CA VAL A 54 -19.25 4.15 11.01
C VAL A 54 -18.18 3.14 11.46
N MET A 55 -17.73 3.24 12.72
CA MET A 55 -16.69 2.36 13.25
C MET A 55 -17.19 0.93 13.46
N ILE A 56 -18.45 0.70 13.82
CA ILE A 56 -18.97 -0.67 14.05
C ILE A 56 -18.87 -1.56 12.80
N PRO A 57 -19.41 -1.19 11.61
CA PRO A 57 -19.22 -1.97 10.39
C PRO A 57 -17.75 -2.11 10.00
N LEU A 58 -16.93 -1.05 10.17
CA LEU A 58 -15.51 -1.08 9.89
C LEU A 58 -14.77 -2.11 10.77
N TRP A 59 -15.12 -2.20 12.05
CA TRP A 59 -14.55 -3.16 13.00
C TRP A 59 -14.91 -4.61 12.68
N PHE A 60 -16.13 -4.86 12.18
CA PHE A 60 -16.50 -6.18 11.67
C PHE A 60 -15.72 -6.54 10.40
N VAL A 61 -15.61 -5.62 9.44
CA VAL A 61 -14.83 -5.84 8.20
C VAL A 61 -13.35 -6.08 8.50
N MET A 62 -12.74 -5.30 9.39
CA MET A 62 -11.35 -5.50 9.83
C MET A 62 -11.19 -6.81 10.61
N GLY A 63 -12.08 -7.10 11.56
CA GLY A 63 -12.01 -8.31 12.38
C GLY A 63 -12.10 -9.59 11.54
N ILE A 64 -13.01 -9.63 10.57
CA ILE A 64 -13.20 -10.77 9.66
C ILE A 64 -12.05 -10.82 8.63
N GLY A 65 -11.71 -9.68 8.01
CA GLY A 65 -10.69 -9.63 6.97
C GLY A 65 -9.25 -9.87 7.45
N MET A 66 -8.97 -9.61 8.73
CA MET A 66 -7.66 -9.83 9.36
C MET A 66 -7.65 -11.04 10.33
N SER A 67 -8.73 -11.82 10.40
CA SER A 67 -8.87 -13.00 11.28
C SER A 67 -8.52 -12.72 12.75
N LEU A 68 -8.95 -11.58 13.29
CA LEU A 68 -8.62 -11.14 14.65
C LEU A 68 -9.39 -11.95 15.72
N SER A 69 -8.80 -12.08 16.90
CA SER A 69 -9.39 -12.82 18.03
C SER A 69 -10.77 -12.27 18.42
N TRP A 70 -11.60 -13.12 19.03
CA TRP A 70 -12.96 -12.77 19.46
C TRP A 70 -13.00 -11.55 20.40
N THR A 71 -11.93 -11.28 21.14
CA THR A 71 -11.78 -10.10 22.02
C THR A 71 -11.74 -8.78 21.26
N TRP A 72 -11.36 -8.76 19.98
CA TRP A 72 -11.45 -7.58 19.11
C TRP A 72 -12.86 -7.03 19.02
N TYR A 73 -13.86 -7.92 18.95
CA TYR A 73 -15.27 -7.56 18.81
C TYR A 73 -15.88 -7.00 20.10
N LEU A 74 -15.16 -7.01 21.23
CA LEU A 74 -15.59 -6.34 22.47
C LEU A 74 -15.62 -4.80 22.34
N THR A 75 -15.01 -4.22 21.30
CA THR A 75 -15.14 -2.79 21.02
C THR A 75 -16.53 -2.44 20.49
N VAL A 76 -17.21 -3.36 19.80
CA VAL A 76 -18.55 -3.16 19.24
C VAL A 76 -19.58 -2.83 20.33
N PRO A 77 -19.75 -3.60 21.42
CA PRO A 77 -20.64 -3.22 22.52
C PRO A 77 -20.18 -1.94 23.25
N ALA A 78 -18.88 -1.62 23.28
CA ALA A 78 -18.39 -0.37 23.85
C ALA A 78 -18.79 0.87 23.00
N LEU A 79 -18.71 0.76 21.67
CA LEU A 79 -19.17 1.80 20.73
C LEU A 79 -20.70 1.92 20.76
N LEU A 80 -21.42 0.79 20.79
CA LEU A 80 -22.88 0.78 20.97
C LEU A 80 -23.30 1.43 22.29
N TRP A 81 -22.56 1.19 23.38
CA TRP A 81 -22.82 1.85 24.66
C TRP A 81 -22.71 3.38 24.55
N ILE A 82 -21.65 3.92 23.93
CA ILE A 82 -21.48 5.37 23.75
C ILE A 82 -22.63 5.95 22.91
N ALA A 83 -22.99 5.30 21.80
CA ALA A 83 -24.09 5.75 20.95
C ALA A 83 -25.45 5.72 21.67
N VAL A 84 -25.76 4.62 22.37
CA VAL A 84 -27.01 4.47 23.12
C VAL A 84 -27.07 5.45 24.30
N PHE A 85 -25.96 5.64 25.02
CA PHE A 85 -25.85 6.62 26.10
C PHE A 85 -26.19 8.03 25.60
N MET A 86 -25.58 8.48 24.51
CA MET A 86 -25.88 9.80 23.92
C MET A 86 -27.33 9.91 23.43
N LEU A 87 -27.89 8.87 22.81
CA LEU A 87 -29.29 8.88 22.36
C LEU A 87 -30.29 8.90 23.54
N VAL A 88 -29.96 8.25 24.66
CA VAL A 88 -30.78 8.27 25.88
C VAL A 88 -30.64 9.60 26.61
N ASP A 89 -29.43 10.14 26.71
CA ASP A 89 -29.16 11.47 27.27
C ASP A 89 -29.96 12.54 26.53
N ARG A 90 -29.89 12.54 25.19
CA ARG A 90 -30.62 13.46 24.31
C ARG A 90 -32.15 13.33 24.42
N ARG A 91 -32.66 12.14 24.73
CA ARG A 91 -34.10 11.91 24.98
C ARG A 91 -34.55 12.37 26.37
N ARG A 92 -33.67 12.31 27.38
CA ARG A 92 -33.94 12.79 28.75
C ARG A 92 -33.81 14.29 28.88
N HIS A 93 -32.95 14.91 28.06
CA HIS A 93 -32.75 16.36 27.99
C HIS A 93 -33.15 16.91 26.61
N PRO A 94 -34.44 16.87 26.25
CA PRO A 94 -34.91 17.28 24.93
C PRO A 94 -34.83 18.80 24.75
N GLN A 95 -33.96 19.25 23.85
CA GLN A 95 -33.87 20.67 23.47
C GLN A 95 -35.14 21.12 22.72
N ARG A 96 -36.07 21.78 23.41
CA ARG A 96 -37.30 22.32 22.80
C ARG A 96 -36.98 23.44 21.79
N PRO A 97 -37.63 23.52 20.62
CA PRO A 97 -37.44 24.64 19.70
C PRO A 97 -37.82 25.97 20.36
N SER A 98 -37.00 27.00 20.13
CA SER A 98 -37.28 28.37 20.54
C SER A 98 -38.49 28.90 19.78
N GLY A 99 -39.59 29.21 20.48
CA GLY A 99 -40.75 29.86 19.88
C GLY A 99 -40.52 31.38 19.75
N PRO A 100 -40.88 32.02 18.63
CA PRO A 100 -40.81 33.47 18.55
C PRO A 100 -41.80 34.11 19.55
N GLY A 101 -41.26 34.84 20.54
CA GLY A 101 -42.05 35.55 21.56
C GLY A 101 -41.92 35.06 23.00
N GLU A 102 -41.12 34.03 23.30
CA GLU A 102 -40.85 33.61 24.69
C GLU A 102 -40.02 34.66 25.47
N PRO A 103 -40.28 34.90 26.78
CA PRO A 103 -39.52 35.87 27.59
C PRO A 103 -38.03 35.54 27.75
N LEU A 104 -37.18 36.55 27.87
CA LEU A 104 -35.73 36.39 28.04
C LEU A 104 -35.35 35.43 29.19
N LEU A 105 -36.05 35.52 30.32
CA LEU A 105 -35.87 34.66 31.50
C LEU A 105 -35.98 33.15 31.18
N PHE A 106 -36.82 32.77 30.22
CA PHE A 106 -36.95 31.38 29.77
C PHE A 106 -35.65 30.87 29.12
N TYR A 107 -35.07 31.65 28.22
CA TYR A 107 -33.81 31.33 27.55
C TYR A 107 -32.64 31.20 28.52
N VAL A 108 -32.55 32.09 29.52
CA VAL A 108 -31.46 32.07 30.51
C VAL A 108 -31.56 30.83 31.41
N LYS A 109 -32.77 30.46 31.88
CA LYS A 109 -33.00 29.25 32.69
C LYS A 109 -32.74 27.95 31.93
N GLU A 110 -33.16 27.86 30.67
CA GLU A 110 -32.87 26.72 29.79
C GLU A 110 -31.36 26.62 29.50
N SER A 111 -30.69 27.75 29.24
CA SER A 111 -29.23 27.83 29.06
C SER A 111 -28.46 27.34 30.30
N LEU A 112 -28.88 27.78 31.50
CA LEU A 112 -28.29 27.34 32.78
C LEU A 112 -28.40 25.83 32.95
N THR A 113 -29.60 25.27 32.76
CA THR A 113 -29.87 23.82 32.88
C THR A 113 -28.97 23.02 31.94
N GLN A 114 -28.77 23.50 30.71
CA GLN A 114 -27.86 22.87 29.74
C GLN A 114 -26.39 22.97 30.16
N VAL A 115 -25.92 24.11 30.70
CA VAL A 115 -24.54 24.28 31.21
C VAL A 115 -24.27 23.35 32.40
N GLU A 116 -25.20 23.25 33.35
CA GLU A 116 -25.06 22.35 34.51
C GLU A 116 -24.98 20.88 34.08
N HIS A 117 -25.77 20.47 33.08
CA HIS A 117 -25.68 19.13 32.49
C HIS A 117 -24.34 18.88 31.80
N GLN A 118 -23.78 19.86 31.08
CA GLN A 118 -22.43 19.72 30.49
C GLN A 118 -21.33 19.59 31.56
N ILE A 119 -21.44 20.33 32.67
CA ILE A 119 -20.53 20.19 33.82
C ILE A 119 -20.61 18.77 34.39
N TRP A 120 -21.81 18.20 34.53
CA TRP A 120 -21.99 16.82 34.98
C TRP A 120 -21.38 15.80 34.01
N LEU A 121 -21.63 15.93 32.70
CA LEU A 121 -21.08 15.03 31.67
C LEU A 121 -19.55 15.05 31.65
N LEU A 122 -18.91 16.23 31.71
CA LEU A 122 -17.45 16.36 31.70
C LEU A 122 -16.81 15.88 33.02
N ARG A 123 -17.47 16.06 34.17
CA ARG A 123 -17.02 15.48 35.45
C ARG A 123 -17.08 13.96 35.45
N ASN A 124 -18.07 13.36 34.78
CA ASN A 124 -18.29 11.91 34.77
C ASN A 124 -17.75 11.22 33.50
N VAL A 125 -16.98 11.92 32.66
CA VAL A 125 -16.43 11.42 31.37
C VAL A 125 -15.78 10.04 31.45
N PHE A 126 -15.11 9.73 32.57
CA PHE A 126 -14.46 8.46 32.76
C PHE A 126 -15.46 7.28 32.68
N TRP A 127 -16.60 7.41 33.36
CA TRP A 127 -17.57 6.31 33.51
C TRP A 127 -18.36 6.03 32.24
N TRP A 128 -18.84 7.07 31.56
CA TRP A 128 -19.71 6.88 30.39
C TRP A 128 -18.97 6.80 29.06
N TYR A 129 -17.76 7.37 28.96
CA TYR A 129 -17.00 7.46 27.69
C TYR A 129 -15.70 6.64 27.68
N LEU A 130 -14.84 6.79 28.68
CA LEU A 130 -13.48 6.19 28.64
C LEU A 130 -13.47 4.72 29.07
N LEU A 131 -14.21 4.36 30.12
CA LEU A 131 -14.19 3.03 30.72
C LEU A 131 -14.63 1.90 29.77
N PRO A 132 -15.73 2.01 28.99
CA PRO A 132 -16.17 0.90 28.14
C PRO A 132 -15.14 0.51 27.05
N PRO A 133 -14.54 1.45 26.28
CA PRO A 133 -13.43 1.13 25.39
C PRO A 133 -12.19 0.61 26.13
N SER A 134 -11.88 1.12 27.34
CA SER A 134 -10.74 0.65 28.15
C SER A 134 -10.80 -0.86 28.39
N ILE A 135 -11.96 -1.35 28.82
CA ILE A 135 -12.19 -2.76 29.16
C ILE A 135 -11.96 -3.64 27.91
N SER A 136 -12.48 -3.22 26.76
CA SER A 136 -12.27 -3.93 25.50
C SER A 136 -10.80 -3.96 25.06
N ILE A 137 -10.12 -2.81 25.11
CA ILE A 137 -8.70 -2.69 24.73
C ILE A 137 -7.83 -3.58 25.65
N MET A 138 -8.07 -3.53 26.96
CA MET A 138 -7.36 -4.38 27.92
C MET A 138 -7.66 -5.87 27.73
N ALA A 139 -8.91 -6.24 27.42
CA ALA A 139 -9.26 -7.64 27.12
C ALA A 139 -8.58 -8.16 25.85
N PHE A 140 -8.51 -7.34 24.79
CA PHE A 140 -7.79 -7.69 23.56
C PHE A 140 -6.29 -7.86 23.81
N PHE A 141 -5.62 -6.92 24.49
CA PHE A 141 -4.20 -7.05 24.80
C PHE A 141 -3.90 -8.17 25.82
N ALA A 142 -4.81 -8.46 26.74
CA ALA A 142 -4.70 -9.63 27.63
C ALA A 142 -4.74 -10.93 26.85
N ASP A 143 -5.68 -11.07 25.92
CA ASP A 143 -5.86 -12.26 25.10
C ASP A 143 -4.71 -12.45 24.09
N VAL A 144 -4.25 -11.37 23.44
CA VAL A 144 -3.02 -11.39 22.61
C VAL A 144 -1.79 -11.75 23.45
N ALA A 145 -1.63 -11.20 24.65
CA ALA A 145 -0.53 -11.55 25.55
C ALA A 145 -0.63 -13.00 26.08
N TRP A 146 -1.84 -13.51 26.28
CA TRP A 146 -2.10 -14.89 26.70
C TRP A 146 -1.72 -15.88 25.60
N GLN A 147 -2.25 -15.68 24.38
CA GLN A 147 -1.99 -16.51 23.21
C GLN A 147 -0.52 -16.49 22.76
N SER A 148 0.23 -15.42 23.05
CA SER A 148 1.63 -15.27 22.66
C SER A 148 2.66 -15.69 23.72
N SER A 149 2.24 -16.07 24.95
CA SER A 149 3.18 -16.32 26.04
C SER A 149 3.53 -17.79 26.26
N SER A 150 4.83 -18.06 26.40
CA SER A 150 5.37 -19.25 27.06
C SER A 150 5.68 -18.99 28.55
N GLY A 151 4.99 -18.03 29.19
CA GLY A 151 5.22 -17.70 30.60
C GLY A 151 4.55 -16.41 31.11
N TRP A 152 4.11 -16.46 32.37
CA TRP A 152 3.27 -15.46 33.06
C TRP A 152 3.88 -14.03 33.14
N TRP A 153 5.21 -13.91 33.02
CA TRP A 153 5.91 -12.63 33.11
C TRP A 153 5.62 -11.68 31.94
N ASN A 154 5.52 -12.20 30.72
CA ASN A 154 5.23 -11.36 29.54
C ASN A 154 3.81 -10.79 29.58
N PHE A 155 2.85 -11.60 30.05
CA PHE A 155 1.49 -11.16 30.34
C PHE A 155 1.47 -10.02 31.37
N GLY A 156 2.23 -10.14 32.46
CA GLY A 156 2.39 -9.09 33.46
C GLY A 156 2.98 -7.78 32.92
N LEU A 157 3.94 -7.85 32.00
CA LEU A 157 4.54 -6.66 31.38
C LEU A 157 3.57 -5.92 30.45
N VAL A 158 2.87 -6.63 29.56
CA VAL A 158 1.91 -6.01 28.62
C VAL A 158 0.75 -5.36 29.39
N ILE A 159 0.19 -6.06 30.36
CA ILE A 159 -0.92 -5.53 31.19
C ILE A 159 -0.44 -4.41 32.13
N GLY A 160 0.74 -4.54 32.73
CA GLY A 160 1.31 -3.54 33.63
C GLY A 160 1.61 -2.21 32.93
N PHE A 161 2.35 -2.25 31.81
CA PHE A 161 2.69 -1.04 31.06
C PHE A 161 1.50 -0.46 30.31
N GLY A 162 0.65 -1.30 29.71
CA GLY A 162 -0.60 -0.86 29.07
C GLY A 162 -1.55 -0.19 30.06
N GLY A 163 -1.77 -0.80 31.23
CA GLY A 163 -2.58 -0.23 32.30
C GLY A 163 -2.02 1.08 32.85
N LEU A 164 -0.70 1.18 33.05
CA LEU A 164 -0.06 2.41 33.50
C LEU A 164 -0.17 3.53 32.45
N PHE A 165 -0.01 3.22 31.16
CA PHE A 165 -0.18 4.20 30.08
C PHE A 165 -1.62 4.74 30.04
N LEU A 166 -2.62 3.85 30.08
CA LEU A 166 -4.04 4.26 30.10
C LEU A 166 -4.36 5.09 31.35
N PHE A 167 -3.84 4.72 32.52
CA PHE A 167 -4.01 5.50 33.76
C PHE A 167 -3.46 6.92 33.64
N LEU A 168 -2.25 7.10 33.09
CA LEU A 168 -1.65 8.42 32.88
C LEU A 168 -2.42 9.24 31.83
N LEU A 169 -2.83 8.61 30.73
CA LEU A 169 -3.64 9.24 29.68
C LEU A 169 -5.00 9.72 30.21
N TYR A 170 -5.71 8.88 30.97
CA TYR A 170 -7.01 9.24 31.55
C TYR A 170 -6.89 10.27 32.67
N GLY A 171 -5.82 10.22 33.47
CA GLY A 171 -5.50 11.28 34.43
C GLY A 171 -5.26 12.64 33.76
N TRP A 172 -4.67 12.64 32.55
CA TRP A 172 -4.47 13.84 31.74
C TRP A 172 -5.77 14.35 31.10
N ILE A 173 -6.55 13.48 30.44
CA ILE A 173 -7.87 13.82 29.86
C ILE A 173 -8.81 14.37 30.95
N TYR A 174 -8.86 13.72 32.11
CA TYR A 174 -9.65 14.19 33.25
C TYR A 174 -9.20 15.58 33.72
N ARG A 175 -7.88 15.83 33.83
CA ARG A 175 -7.35 17.16 34.17
C ARG A 175 -7.74 18.23 33.15
N ILE A 176 -7.73 17.93 31.86
CA ILE A 176 -8.19 18.87 30.81
C ILE A 176 -9.67 19.16 30.96
N ASN A 177 -10.52 18.14 31.12
CA ASN A 177 -11.96 18.35 31.29
C ASN A 177 -12.29 19.12 32.58
N GLN A 178 -11.60 18.85 33.70
CA GLN A 178 -11.73 19.64 34.93
C GLN A 178 -11.22 21.08 34.78
N ARG A 179 -10.22 21.30 33.93
CA ARG A 179 -9.73 22.64 33.60
C ARG A 179 -10.76 23.40 32.78
N ALA A 180 -11.33 22.81 31.73
CA ALA A 180 -12.36 23.45 30.91
C ALA A 180 -13.65 23.73 31.70
N VAL A 181 -14.08 22.81 32.57
CA VAL A 181 -15.19 23.06 33.51
C VAL A 181 -14.92 24.29 34.37
N ARG A 182 -13.70 24.40 34.94
CA ARG A 182 -13.33 25.51 35.84
C ARG A 182 -13.13 26.85 35.10
N GLU A 183 -12.50 26.84 33.93
CA GLU A 183 -12.11 28.05 33.22
C GLU A 183 -13.22 28.60 32.29
N GLN A 184 -14.25 27.81 31.96
CA GLN A 184 -15.26 28.21 30.97
C GLN A 184 -16.72 27.95 31.39
N LEU A 185 -17.02 26.77 31.96
CA LEU A 185 -18.43 26.42 32.27
C LEU A 185 -18.89 26.96 33.63
N GLU A 186 -18.07 26.90 34.68
CA GLU A 186 -18.42 27.44 36.01
C GLU A 186 -18.55 28.99 36.03
N PRO A 187 -17.70 29.77 35.32
CA PRO A 187 -17.93 31.21 35.14
C PRO A 187 -19.27 31.48 34.45
N ARG A 188 -19.49 30.88 33.26
CA ARG A 188 -20.76 31.01 32.51
C ARG A 188 -21.98 30.57 33.31
N ARG A 189 -21.87 29.57 34.18
CA ARG A 189 -22.92 29.17 35.12
C ARG A 189 -23.22 30.27 36.14
N THR A 190 -22.18 30.92 36.67
CA THR A 190 -22.32 32.03 37.63
C THR A 190 -22.94 33.25 36.96
N ASP A 191 -22.54 33.57 35.72
CA ASP A 191 -23.08 34.70 34.96
C ASP A 191 -24.56 34.51 34.60
N LEU A 192 -24.96 33.29 34.20
CA LEU A 192 -26.37 32.95 33.96
C LEU A 192 -27.21 32.99 35.24
N LEU A 193 -26.64 32.59 36.40
CA LEU A 193 -27.32 32.70 37.70
C LEU A 193 -27.54 34.17 38.12
N ARG A 194 -26.55 35.04 37.90
CA ARG A 194 -26.68 36.49 38.13
C ARG A 194 -27.75 37.10 37.23
N LEU A 195 -27.74 36.74 35.95
CA LEU A 195 -28.73 37.24 34.98
C LEU A 195 -30.16 36.77 35.31
N ILE A 196 -30.34 35.56 35.85
CA ILE A 196 -31.66 35.12 36.37
C ILE A 196 -32.08 35.97 37.57
N ALA A 197 -31.20 36.18 38.55
CA ALA A 197 -31.53 36.99 39.72
C ALA A 197 -31.92 38.42 39.36
N TYR A 198 -31.24 39.04 38.39
CA TYR A 198 -31.60 40.37 37.87
C TYR A 198 -32.94 40.38 37.11
N LEU A 199 -33.20 39.37 36.28
CA LEU A 199 -34.46 39.27 35.51
C LEU A 199 -35.68 38.83 36.35
N GLU A 200 -35.49 38.49 37.62
CA GLU A 200 -36.56 38.16 38.58
C GLU A 200 -36.87 39.29 39.57
N ASP A 201 -36.09 40.39 39.57
CA ASP A 201 -36.21 41.50 40.53
C ASP A 201 -36.72 42.79 39.84
N GLU A 202 -38.06 42.94 39.79
CA GLU A 202 -38.77 43.96 38.98
C GLU A 202 -38.52 45.44 39.34
N ASP A 203 -37.86 45.76 40.48
CA ASP A 203 -37.68 47.14 40.98
C ASP A 203 -36.24 47.70 40.80
N SER A 204 -35.29 46.92 40.27
CA SER A 204 -33.85 47.26 40.26
C SER A 204 -33.36 48.03 39.01
N THR A 205 -33.79 49.28 38.85
CA THR A 205 -33.44 50.11 37.66
C THR A 205 -32.06 50.80 37.70
N GLU A 206 -31.21 50.58 38.71
CA GLU A 206 -30.00 51.41 38.94
C GLU A 206 -28.69 50.97 38.25
N ASP A 207 -28.50 49.71 37.81
CA ASP A 207 -27.20 49.26 37.27
C ASP A 207 -27.26 48.55 35.89
N ALA A 208 -27.74 49.30 34.88
CA ALA A 208 -27.61 48.92 33.47
C ALA A 208 -26.14 48.68 33.02
N ALA A 209 -25.16 49.23 33.75
CA ALA A 209 -23.75 48.98 33.53
C ALA A 209 -23.32 47.56 33.93
N GLU A 210 -23.81 47.03 35.05
CA GLU A 210 -23.52 45.64 35.48
C GLU A 210 -24.25 44.63 34.58
N MET A 211 -25.48 44.94 34.15
CA MET A 211 -26.18 44.13 33.14
C MET A 211 -25.39 44.06 31.83
N MET A 212 -24.78 45.17 31.38
CA MET A 212 -23.92 45.19 30.19
C MET A 212 -22.62 44.41 30.37
N ASP A 213 -21.99 44.44 31.55
CA ASP A 213 -20.79 43.64 31.84
C ASP A 213 -21.11 42.14 31.78
N VAL A 214 -22.23 41.70 32.38
CA VAL A 214 -22.70 40.31 32.31
C VAL A 214 -23.07 39.90 30.87
N VAL A 215 -23.75 40.76 30.10
CA VAL A 215 -24.08 40.47 28.69
C VAL A 215 -22.82 40.42 27.81
N SER A 216 -21.82 41.28 28.07
CA SER A 216 -20.53 41.28 27.38
C SER A 216 -19.67 40.04 27.72
N ALA A 217 -19.70 39.60 28.98
CA ALA A 217 -19.06 38.36 29.42
C ALA A 217 -19.69 37.14 28.73
N LEU A 218 -21.02 37.12 28.58
CA LEU A 218 -21.76 36.06 27.88
C LEU A 218 -21.56 36.08 26.36
N SER A 219 -21.46 37.25 25.72
CA SER A 219 -21.16 37.39 24.28
C SER A 219 -19.70 37.08 23.94
N GLY A 220 -18.79 37.13 24.92
CA GLY A 220 -17.36 36.86 24.75
C GLY A 220 -16.60 37.95 24.00
N THR A 221 -17.10 39.19 24.01
CA THR A 221 -16.55 40.31 23.24
C THR A 221 -15.44 41.07 23.96
N ASP A 222 -14.35 40.38 24.29
CA ASP A 222 -13.04 41.05 24.38
C ASP A 222 -12.63 41.50 22.96
N GLY A 223 -12.35 42.80 22.81
CA GLY A 223 -12.31 43.49 21.51
C GLY A 223 -11.23 43.03 20.53
N ASN A 224 -11.48 41.93 19.81
CA ASN A 224 -11.04 41.66 18.42
C ASN A 224 -11.60 40.35 17.80
N ALA A 225 -12.50 39.62 18.47
CA ALA A 225 -13.14 38.44 17.90
C ALA A 225 -14.39 38.80 17.07
N GLY A 226 -14.23 39.02 15.77
CA GLY A 226 -15.35 39.17 14.85
C GLY A 226 -16.18 37.88 14.76
N LEU A 227 -17.33 37.85 15.44
CA LEU A 227 -18.27 36.72 15.47
C LEU A 227 -19.00 36.58 14.12
N SER A 228 -18.32 35.99 13.13
CA SER A 228 -18.99 35.27 12.05
C SER A 228 -19.20 33.81 12.46
N PRO A 229 -20.33 33.16 12.10
CA PRO A 229 -20.61 31.75 12.40
C PRO A 229 -19.82 30.83 11.44
N ASN A 230 -18.50 31.01 11.39
CA ASN A 230 -17.62 30.27 10.50
C ASN A 230 -17.03 29.06 11.25
N TRP A 231 -17.14 27.87 10.65
CA TRP A 231 -16.74 26.57 11.20
C TRP A 231 -15.35 26.55 11.88
N ASN A 232 -14.42 27.38 11.39
CA ASN A 232 -13.05 27.47 11.90
C ASN A 232 -12.95 28.05 13.32
N SER A 233 -13.73 29.08 13.70
CA SER A 233 -13.66 29.67 15.05
C SER A 233 -14.26 28.74 16.10
N TRP A 234 -15.32 28.01 15.72
CA TRP A 234 -15.91 26.92 16.50
C TRP A 234 -14.91 25.78 16.71
N ALA A 235 -14.21 25.34 15.66
CA ALA A 235 -13.19 24.30 15.75
C ALA A 235 -11.98 24.73 16.61
N GLU A 236 -11.55 25.99 16.54
CA GLU A 236 -10.47 26.52 17.41
C GLU A 236 -10.88 26.56 18.89
N ASN A 237 -12.09 26.99 19.21
CA ASN A 237 -12.57 26.99 20.60
C ASN A 237 -12.82 25.59 21.14
N TRP A 238 -13.33 24.66 20.32
CA TRP A 238 -13.51 23.26 20.74
C TRP A 238 -12.18 22.55 20.99
N ASN A 239 -11.17 22.78 20.13
CA ASN A 239 -9.81 22.26 20.30
C ASN A 239 -9.09 22.77 21.57
N ARG A 240 -9.56 23.85 22.19
CA ARG A 240 -9.05 24.32 23.50
C ARG A 240 -9.65 23.56 24.69
N ILE A 241 -10.80 22.92 24.51
CA ILE A 241 -11.59 22.24 25.57
C ILE A 241 -11.28 20.75 25.56
N ILE A 242 -11.33 20.12 24.39
CA ILE A 242 -10.95 18.73 24.15
C ILE A 242 -10.16 18.73 22.83
N PRO A 243 -8.94 18.17 22.75
CA PRO A 243 -8.23 18.04 21.47
C PRO A 243 -9.11 17.22 20.53
N SER A 244 -9.68 17.87 19.51
CA SER A 244 -10.77 17.31 18.72
C SER A 244 -10.37 17.20 17.27
N TRP A 245 -10.78 16.10 16.63
CA TRP A 245 -11.10 15.86 15.21
C TRP A 245 -10.32 16.52 14.07
N ARG A 246 -9.73 17.70 14.19
CA ARG A 246 -8.67 18.17 13.29
C ARG A 246 -7.41 17.32 13.48
N GLU A 247 -7.00 17.05 14.71
CA GLU A 247 -5.87 16.16 15.04
C GLU A 247 -6.22 14.71 14.71
N VAL A 248 -7.41 14.23 15.10
CA VAL A 248 -7.87 12.88 14.74
C VAL A 248 -8.06 12.72 13.23
N ASN A 249 -8.41 13.76 12.44
CA ASN A 249 -8.37 13.67 10.97
C ASN A 249 -6.94 13.76 10.41
N ILE A 250 -6.03 14.54 11.00
CA ILE A 250 -4.61 14.57 10.62
C ILE A 250 -3.92 13.22 10.90
N ILE A 251 -4.45 12.41 11.81
CA ILE A 251 -4.05 11.03 12.05
C ILE A 251 -4.85 10.08 11.16
N ILE A 252 -6.17 9.96 11.35
CA ILE A 252 -7.04 8.99 10.66
C ILE A 252 -7.11 9.20 9.15
N VAL A 253 -7.09 10.42 8.60
CA VAL A 253 -7.19 10.59 7.14
C VAL A 253 -5.89 10.17 6.44
N PRO A 254 -4.68 10.56 6.88
CA PRO A 254 -3.43 9.96 6.37
C PRO A 254 -3.26 8.48 6.71
N THR A 255 -3.81 7.98 7.82
CA THR A 255 -3.79 6.54 8.14
C THR A 255 -4.71 5.73 7.22
N LEU A 256 -5.94 6.18 6.98
CA LEU A 256 -6.88 5.57 6.04
C LEU A 256 -6.44 5.79 4.59
N ALA A 257 -5.86 6.94 4.25
CA ALA A 257 -5.27 7.19 2.94
C ALA A 257 -3.99 6.36 2.74
N GLY A 258 -3.22 6.09 3.79
CA GLY A 258 -2.10 5.15 3.78
C GLY A 258 -2.55 3.72 3.54
N ALA A 259 -3.63 3.29 4.21
CA ALA A 259 -4.27 1.99 3.95
C ALA A 259 -4.92 1.91 2.55
N TYR A 260 -5.49 3.01 2.04
CA TYR A 260 -6.18 3.06 0.74
C TYR A 260 -5.23 3.25 -0.46
N LEU A 261 -4.15 4.02 -0.30
CA LEU A 261 -3.05 4.07 -1.28
C LEU A 261 -2.21 2.80 -1.20
N GLY A 262 -2.08 2.20 -0.02
CA GLY A 262 -1.53 0.86 0.18
C GLY A 262 -2.39 -0.26 -0.41
N TYR A 263 -3.66 0.02 -0.72
CA TYR A 263 -4.54 -0.84 -1.51
C TYR A 263 -4.42 -0.57 -3.03
N ARG A 264 -3.68 0.48 -3.44
CA ARG A 264 -3.52 0.90 -4.84
C ARG A 264 -2.14 0.64 -5.45
N TYR A 265 -1.16 0.27 -4.62
CA TYR A 265 0.06 -0.44 -5.00
C TYR A 265 0.03 -1.80 -4.31
N PRO A 266 0.53 -2.89 -4.94
CA PRO A 266 0.59 -4.20 -4.28
C PRO A 266 1.57 -4.13 -3.11
N LEU A 267 1.05 -4.21 -1.90
CA LEU A 267 1.77 -3.94 -0.65
C LEU A 267 1.70 -5.16 0.27
N ASP A 268 2.06 -6.31 -0.30
CA ASP A 268 1.97 -7.61 0.35
C ASP A 268 3.03 -7.79 1.46
N ASP A 269 4.14 -7.03 1.42
CA ASP A 269 5.31 -7.21 2.31
C ASP A 269 5.55 -6.13 3.39
N MET A 270 4.73 -5.06 3.49
CA MET A 270 4.98 -3.99 4.49
C MET A 270 3.83 -3.68 5.46
N GLY A 271 2.73 -4.44 5.43
CA GLY A 271 1.50 -4.16 6.20
C GLY A 271 1.71 -3.74 7.68
N PRO A 272 2.52 -4.45 8.48
CA PRO A 272 2.80 -4.05 9.87
C PRO A 272 3.94 -3.03 9.98
N VAL A 273 4.99 -3.17 9.17
CA VAL A 273 6.25 -2.43 9.32
C VAL A 273 6.09 -0.98 8.83
N PHE A 274 5.42 -0.74 7.70
CA PHE A 274 5.13 0.62 7.24
C PHE A 274 4.25 1.37 8.26
N PHE A 275 3.25 0.70 8.82
CA PHE A 275 2.35 1.29 9.83
C PHE A 275 3.09 1.61 11.14
N GLN A 276 3.96 0.72 11.61
CA GLN A 276 4.81 0.95 12.78
C GLN A 276 5.87 2.03 12.53
N SER A 277 6.48 2.08 11.33
CA SER A 277 7.40 3.15 10.94
C SER A 277 6.73 4.51 10.81
N VAL A 278 5.50 4.58 10.31
CA VAL A 278 4.71 5.82 10.26
C VAL A 278 4.36 6.29 11.67
N VAL A 279 3.86 5.42 12.55
CA VAL A 279 3.58 5.77 13.96
C VAL A 279 4.87 6.16 14.71
N ALA A 280 5.98 5.46 14.47
CA ALA A 280 7.28 5.76 15.08
C ALA A 280 7.98 7.00 14.49
N ALA A 281 7.61 7.46 13.29
CA ALA A 281 8.08 8.72 12.71
C ALA A 281 7.20 9.91 13.12
N VAL A 282 5.88 9.70 13.29
CA VAL A 282 4.93 10.71 13.73
C VAL A 282 5.24 11.18 15.16
N ILE A 283 5.55 10.29 16.10
CA ILE A 283 5.76 10.68 17.51
C ILE A 283 6.99 11.60 17.71
N PRO A 284 8.19 11.33 17.17
CA PRO A 284 9.32 12.27 17.22
C PRO A 284 9.04 13.58 16.46
N PHE A 285 8.32 13.51 15.34
CA PHE A 285 7.94 14.70 14.58
C PHE A 285 6.93 15.57 15.35
N GLU A 286 5.96 14.98 16.04
CA GLU A 286 5.03 15.70 16.92
C GLU A 286 5.75 16.34 18.11
N ILE A 287 6.69 15.63 18.76
CA ILE A 287 7.47 16.21 19.87
C ILE A 287 8.36 17.37 19.39
N ALA A 288 9.00 17.23 18.23
CA ALA A 288 9.78 18.31 17.62
C ALA A 288 8.89 19.48 17.19
N PHE A 289 7.75 19.22 16.55
CA PHE A 289 6.83 20.23 16.03
C PHE A 289 6.09 20.97 17.14
N PHE A 290 5.48 20.28 18.12
CA PHE A 290 4.87 20.92 19.29
C PHE A 290 5.90 21.61 20.18
N GLY A 291 7.11 21.04 20.34
CA GLY A 291 8.21 21.68 21.06
C GLY A 291 8.63 23.00 20.42
N LEU A 292 8.88 23.01 19.11
CA LEU A 292 9.24 24.21 18.35
C LEU A 292 8.08 25.21 18.25
N TRP A 293 6.84 24.74 18.09
CA TRP A 293 5.64 25.58 18.03
C TRP A 293 5.34 26.25 19.38
N TYR A 294 5.43 25.51 20.49
CA TYR A 294 5.25 26.06 21.84
C TYR A 294 6.35 27.09 22.19
N LEU A 295 7.61 26.80 21.86
CA LEU A 295 8.73 27.74 22.02
C LEU A 295 8.64 28.95 21.09
N SER A 296 8.01 28.81 19.92
CA SER A 296 7.73 29.90 18.98
C SER A 296 6.59 30.80 19.48
N HIS A 297 5.43 30.23 19.82
CA HIS A 297 4.25 30.99 20.26
C HIS A 297 4.46 31.71 21.59
N ARG A 298 5.24 31.16 22.52
CA ARG A 298 5.52 31.83 23.80
C ARG A 298 6.37 33.11 23.63
N ARG A 299 7.11 33.27 22.53
CA ARG A 299 7.83 34.52 22.22
C ARG A 299 6.93 35.67 21.77
N HIS A 300 5.68 35.39 21.39
CA HIS A 300 4.75 36.39 20.85
C HIS A 300 3.66 36.88 21.81
N LYS A 301 3.51 36.27 23.00
CA LYS A 301 2.54 36.75 24.02
C LYS A 301 3.16 37.51 25.19
N ASP A 302 4.38 37.18 25.62
CA ASP A 302 4.97 37.73 26.85
C ASP A 302 6.18 38.65 26.58
N LYS A 303 5.97 39.83 25.98
CA LYS A 303 6.95 40.93 25.96
C LYS A 303 6.34 42.32 26.18
N PRO A 304 6.23 42.78 27.44
CA PRO A 304 6.37 44.19 27.77
C PRO A 304 7.84 44.63 27.63
N LEU A 305 8.07 45.92 27.36
CA LEU A 305 9.39 46.54 27.25
C LEU A 305 10.00 46.88 28.63
N SER A 306 10.42 45.88 29.41
CA SER A 306 11.34 46.10 30.54
C SER A 306 12.18 44.84 30.84
N GLY A 307 13.43 45.03 31.29
CA GLY A 307 14.46 43.99 31.27
C GLY A 307 14.67 43.24 32.59
N LYS A 308 15.14 41.99 32.45
CA LYS A 308 15.55 41.02 33.50
C LYS A 308 14.37 40.41 34.29
N SER A 309 14.39 39.13 34.70
CA SER A 309 15.51 38.18 34.77
C SER A 309 15.10 36.71 34.49
N ASN A 310 16.13 35.87 34.33
CA ASN A 310 16.07 34.41 34.10
C ASN A 310 15.08 33.66 35.01
N GLN A 311 14.27 32.78 34.41
CA GLN A 311 13.96 31.48 35.01
C GLN A 311 14.27 30.38 34.00
N SER A 312 15.15 29.46 34.38
CA SER A 312 15.44 28.25 33.61
C SER A 312 14.20 27.34 33.57
N PRO A 313 14.02 26.52 32.52
CA PRO A 313 12.93 25.56 32.49
C PRO A 313 12.99 24.64 33.71
N ASN A 314 11.85 24.51 34.41
CA ASN A 314 11.74 23.76 35.67
C ASN A 314 12.41 22.39 35.57
N ALA A 315 13.26 22.06 36.54
CA ALA A 315 13.99 20.78 36.56
C ALA A 315 13.06 19.55 36.47
N ALA A 316 11.83 19.64 36.98
CA ALA A 316 10.80 18.62 36.85
C ALA A 316 10.38 18.37 35.38
N ALA A 317 10.33 19.40 34.53
CA ALA A 317 10.02 19.25 33.11
C ALA A 317 11.18 18.59 32.35
N ILE A 318 12.43 19.00 32.64
CA ILE A 318 13.63 18.36 32.08
C ILE A 318 13.69 16.88 32.49
N PHE A 319 13.47 16.58 33.77
CA PHE A 319 13.43 15.21 34.28
C PHE A 319 12.32 14.37 33.63
N THR A 320 11.13 14.94 33.45
CA THR A 320 10.01 14.26 32.77
C THR A 320 10.35 13.96 31.30
N ILE A 321 10.97 14.90 30.59
CA ILE A 321 11.42 14.69 29.19
C ILE A 321 12.50 13.61 29.11
N ILE A 322 13.49 13.62 30.01
CA ILE A 322 14.54 12.57 30.09
C ILE A 322 13.91 11.21 30.39
N MET A 323 12.95 11.14 31.32
CA MET A 323 12.29 9.88 31.68
C MET A 323 11.45 9.32 30.52
N ILE A 324 10.74 10.19 29.78
CA ILE A 324 10.02 9.80 28.55
C ILE A 324 11.01 9.29 27.50
N LEU A 325 12.13 10.00 27.27
CA LEU A 325 13.16 9.55 26.32
C LEU A 325 13.73 8.18 26.72
N VAL A 326 14.09 7.95 27.98
CA VAL A 326 14.61 6.67 28.46
C VAL A 326 13.59 5.55 28.31
N ILE A 327 12.31 5.77 28.67
CA ILE A 327 11.25 4.77 28.51
C ILE A 327 11.01 4.47 27.02
N SER A 328 10.94 5.49 26.17
CA SER A 328 10.84 5.32 24.72
C SER A 328 12.03 4.56 24.14
N THR A 329 13.27 4.84 24.57
CA THR A 329 14.46 4.11 24.14
C THR A 329 14.45 2.66 24.60
N LEU A 330 13.98 2.37 25.82
CA LEU A 330 13.85 1.00 26.33
C LEU A 330 12.74 0.22 25.60
N VAL A 331 11.61 0.88 25.28
CA VAL A 331 10.54 0.28 24.45
C VAL A 331 11.05 0.03 23.03
N VAL A 332 11.79 0.97 22.43
CA VAL A 332 12.44 0.77 21.12
C VAL A 332 13.45 -0.38 21.18
N ALA A 333 14.28 -0.46 22.22
CA ALA A 333 15.24 -1.55 22.38
C ALA A 333 14.54 -2.91 22.58
N ALA A 334 13.44 -2.96 23.34
CA ALA A 334 12.63 -4.15 23.51
C ALA A 334 11.91 -4.56 22.22
N VAL A 335 11.39 -3.60 21.44
CA VAL A 335 10.78 -3.85 20.12
C VAL A 335 11.84 -4.28 19.11
N VAL A 336 13.03 -3.67 19.07
CA VAL A 336 14.14 -4.10 18.20
C VAL A 336 14.67 -5.48 18.61
N ALA A 337 14.75 -5.78 19.91
CA ALA A 337 15.09 -7.12 20.38
C ALA A 337 14.00 -8.13 20.02
N PHE A 338 12.72 -7.78 20.14
CA PHE A 338 11.59 -8.61 19.73
C PHE A 338 11.55 -8.81 18.21
N VAL A 339 11.82 -7.78 17.42
CA VAL A 339 11.95 -7.82 15.95
C VAL A 339 13.12 -8.70 15.55
N ARG A 340 14.28 -8.57 16.20
CA ARG A 340 15.45 -9.45 15.97
C ARG A 340 15.14 -10.90 16.36
N ASN A 341 14.43 -11.13 17.45
CA ASN A 341 14.07 -12.47 17.95
C ASN A 341 12.87 -13.10 17.22
N THR A 342 12.08 -12.30 16.49
CA THR A 342 11.04 -12.76 15.56
C THR A 342 11.56 -12.90 14.14
N HIS A 343 12.57 -12.14 13.70
CA HIS A 343 13.33 -12.43 12.48
C HIS A 343 14.05 -13.77 12.60
N SER A 344 14.73 -14.06 13.72
CA SER A 344 15.34 -15.37 13.99
C SER A 344 14.33 -16.50 14.26
N ARG A 345 13.01 -16.24 14.15
CA ARG A 345 11.93 -17.24 14.12
C ARG A 345 10.98 -17.07 12.92
N ARG A 346 11.34 -16.20 11.97
CA ARG A 346 10.71 -16.02 10.65
C ARG A 346 11.81 -16.01 9.58
N GLY A 347 12.71 -17.00 9.67
CA GLY A 347 13.50 -17.48 8.55
C GLY A 347 12.59 -18.14 7.49
N ALA A 348 11.83 -17.30 6.79
CA ALA A 348 11.20 -17.61 5.50
C ALA A 348 11.78 -16.72 4.38
N GLY A 349 12.88 -16.01 4.68
CA GLY A 349 13.96 -15.90 3.73
C GLY A 349 14.42 -17.31 3.36
N LEU A 350 14.65 -17.52 2.08
CA LEU A 350 15.66 -18.49 1.70
C LEU A 350 16.96 -17.76 2.03
N ASP A 351 17.77 -18.29 2.94
CA ASP A 351 19.05 -17.67 3.31
C ASP A 351 20.09 -17.94 2.20
N ASP A 352 21.38 -17.75 2.46
CA ASP A 352 22.42 -18.12 1.47
C ASP A 352 22.42 -19.65 1.31
N ILE A 353 21.90 -20.15 0.19
CA ILE A 353 21.85 -21.57 -0.17
C ILE A 353 22.97 -21.94 -1.15
N SER A 354 23.97 -21.07 -1.33
CA SER A 354 25.00 -21.29 -2.35
C SER A 354 25.86 -22.52 -2.08
N SER A 355 25.84 -23.08 -0.87
CA SER A 355 26.59 -24.29 -0.54
C SER A 355 25.94 -25.59 -1.02
N PHE A 356 24.62 -25.60 -1.21
CA PHE A 356 23.82 -26.75 -1.65
C PHE A 356 24.09 -28.05 -0.87
N VAL A 357 24.33 -27.92 0.45
CA VAL A 357 24.35 -29.06 1.37
C VAL A 357 22.93 -29.53 1.69
N ASP A 358 22.79 -30.68 2.35
CA ASP A 358 21.48 -31.27 2.71
C ASP A 358 20.54 -30.26 3.40
N ASP A 359 21.07 -29.45 4.34
CA ASP A 359 20.31 -28.38 5.01
C ASP A 359 19.79 -27.32 4.00
N ASP A 360 20.60 -26.88 3.03
CA ASP A 360 20.20 -25.89 2.03
C ASP A 360 19.08 -26.42 1.13
N ILE A 361 19.15 -27.72 0.79
CA ILE A 361 18.14 -28.43 0.01
C ILE A 361 16.84 -28.53 0.81
N GLU A 362 16.89 -28.96 2.07
CA GLU A 362 15.70 -29.04 2.95
C GLU A 362 15.04 -27.67 3.11
N HIS A 363 15.79 -26.60 3.40
CA HIS A 363 15.23 -25.24 3.47
C HIS A 363 14.60 -24.77 2.15
N THR A 364 15.14 -25.21 1.01
CA THR A 364 14.63 -24.88 -0.33
C THR A 364 13.33 -25.62 -0.64
N ASP A 365 13.28 -26.93 -0.38
CA ASP A 365 12.08 -27.76 -0.49
C ASP A 365 10.96 -27.18 0.37
N ASP A 366 11.26 -26.90 1.64
CA ASP A 366 10.33 -26.42 2.65
C ASP A 366 9.78 -25.03 2.29
N TRP A 367 10.59 -24.16 1.67
CA TRP A 367 10.13 -22.87 1.14
C TRP A 367 9.29 -23.00 -0.13
N LEU A 368 9.68 -23.85 -1.09
CA LEU A 368 8.93 -24.05 -2.33
C LEU A 368 7.60 -24.78 -2.09
N GLN A 369 7.55 -25.74 -1.17
CA GLN A 369 6.31 -26.39 -0.72
C GLN A 369 5.33 -25.35 -0.14
N ARG A 370 5.79 -24.47 0.77
CA ARG A 370 4.96 -23.37 1.29
C ARG A 370 4.45 -22.42 0.22
N MET A 371 5.29 -22.07 -0.77
CA MET A 371 4.86 -21.25 -1.91
C MET A 371 3.80 -21.96 -2.75
N THR A 372 3.95 -23.28 -2.94
CA THR A 372 3.01 -24.13 -3.69
C THR A 372 1.66 -24.18 -3.01
N ASP A 373 1.60 -24.62 -1.75
CA ASP A 373 0.35 -24.75 -0.96
C ASP A 373 -0.45 -23.44 -0.87
N SER A 374 0.25 -22.29 -0.92
CA SER A 374 -0.36 -20.97 -0.82
C SER A 374 -0.89 -20.44 -2.16
N PHE A 375 -0.26 -20.77 -3.30
CA PHE A 375 -0.46 -20.02 -4.55
C PHE A 375 -0.47 -20.86 -5.85
N TYR A 376 0.08 -22.07 -5.88
CA TYR A 376 0.32 -22.82 -7.13
C TYR A 376 -0.19 -24.27 -7.07
N PRO A 377 -0.98 -24.72 -8.07
CA PRO A 377 -1.35 -26.13 -8.22
C PRO A 377 -0.17 -27.08 -8.29
N SER A 378 0.89 -26.69 -9.00
CA SER A 378 2.22 -27.28 -8.88
C SER A 378 3.30 -26.23 -9.06
N LEU A 379 4.48 -26.51 -8.55
CA LEU A 379 5.67 -25.70 -8.74
C LEU A 379 6.86 -26.63 -8.95
N SER A 380 7.56 -26.50 -10.06
CA SER A 380 8.81 -27.22 -10.32
C SER A 380 9.95 -26.23 -10.45
N ALA A 381 11.08 -26.49 -9.80
CA ALA A 381 12.26 -25.64 -9.80
C ALA A 381 13.54 -26.45 -10.00
N VAL A 382 14.56 -25.80 -10.55
CA VAL A 382 15.91 -26.34 -10.68
C VAL A 382 16.94 -25.24 -10.47
N VAL A 383 18.06 -25.59 -9.84
CA VAL A 383 19.27 -24.75 -9.80
C VAL A 383 20.41 -25.54 -10.44
N VAL A 384 21.12 -24.89 -11.36
CA VAL A 384 22.41 -25.33 -11.87
C VAL A 384 23.52 -24.40 -11.39
N ARG A 385 24.67 -24.97 -11.08
CA ARG A 385 25.86 -24.24 -10.66
C ARG A 385 27.11 -24.90 -11.25
N ASP A 386 28.02 -24.09 -11.77
CA ASP A 386 29.35 -24.51 -12.26
C ASP A 386 29.35 -25.66 -13.30
N GLY A 387 28.22 -25.87 -13.98
CA GLY A 387 28.01 -26.93 -14.97
C GLY A 387 27.37 -28.22 -14.43
N GLU A 388 26.85 -28.20 -13.20
CA GLU A 388 26.13 -29.32 -12.57
C GLU A 388 24.74 -28.89 -12.10
N MET A 389 23.81 -29.85 -11.95
CA MET A 389 22.49 -29.62 -11.36
C MET A 389 22.58 -29.88 -9.85
N VAL A 390 22.55 -28.81 -9.06
CA VAL A 390 22.75 -28.85 -7.60
C VAL A 390 21.45 -28.96 -6.81
N TYR A 391 20.32 -28.64 -7.44
CA TYR A 391 19.00 -28.77 -6.84
C TYR A 391 17.94 -29.02 -7.91
N GLN A 392 16.99 -29.94 -7.67
CA GLN A 392 15.78 -30.11 -8.46
C GLN A 392 14.62 -30.53 -7.57
N GLY A 393 13.55 -29.73 -7.54
CA GLY A 393 12.36 -30.01 -6.73
C GLY A 393 11.07 -29.84 -7.54
N ALA A 394 10.04 -30.61 -7.18
CA ALA A 394 8.72 -30.56 -7.80
C ALA A 394 7.63 -30.80 -6.75
N PHE A 395 6.67 -29.88 -6.66
CA PHE A 395 5.70 -29.78 -5.58
C PHE A 395 4.28 -29.69 -6.12
N GLY A 396 3.30 -30.15 -5.35
CA GLY A 396 1.89 -30.13 -5.72
C GLY A 396 1.52 -31.17 -6.80
N PHE A 397 0.59 -30.82 -7.68
CA PHE A 397 -0.06 -31.74 -8.62
C PHE A 397 0.11 -31.30 -10.09
N ALA A 398 0.71 -32.17 -10.89
CA ALA A 398 0.72 -32.05 -12.35
C ALA A 398 -0.70 -32.07 -12.94
N ASP A 399 -1.62 -32.77 -12.26
CA ASP A 399 -3.06 -32.82 -12.56
C ASP A 399 -3.85 -32.99 -11.25
N ILE A 400 -4.70 -32.01 -10.92
CA ILE A 400 -5.46 -31.99 -9.66
C ILE A 400 -6.58 -33.04 -9.64
N GLU A 401 -7.27 -33.27 -10.76
CA GLU A 401 -8.48 -34.13 -10.80
C GLU A 401 -8.12 -35.60 -10.58
N SER A 402 -7.02 -36.04 -11.19
CA SER A 402 -6.45 -37.38 -10.99
C SER A 402 -5.53 -37.48 -9.76
N GLN A 403 -5.29 -36.37 -9.05
CA GLN A 403 -4.27 -36.23 -8.00
C GLN A 403 -2.88 -36.74 -8.41
N ARG A 404 -2.50 -36.59 -9.69
CA ARG A 404 -1.16 -36.94 -10.16
C ARG A 404 -0.15 -35.92 -9.62
N PRO A 405 0.81 -36.33 -8.77
CA PRO A 405 1.80 -35.40 -8.22
C PRO A 405 2.67 -34.80 -9.32
N ALA A 406 3.20 -33.61 -9.07
CA ALA A 406 4.30 -33.07 -9.86
C ALA A 406 5.60 -33.85 -9.56
N THR A 407 6.48 -33.93 -10.55
CA THR A 407 7.74 -34.67 -10.54
C THR A 407 8.79 -33.91 -11.36
N SER A 408 10.07 -34.28 -11.24
CA SER A 408 11.17 -33.79 -12.09
C SER A 408 10.94 -34.00 -13.59
N GLU A 409 10.18 -35.03 -13.95
CA GLU A 409 9.78 -35.39 -15.32
C GLU A 409 8.49 -34.67 -15.79
N THR A 410 7.88 -33.86 -14.94
CA THR A 410 6.63 -33.16 -15.30
C THR A 410 6.92 -32.12 -16.39
N GLN A 411 6.34 -32.36 -17.56
CA GLN A 411 6.42 -31.48 -18.72
C GLN A 411 5.48 -30.28 -18.51
N TYR A 412 5.89 -29.09 -18.93
CA TYR A 412 5.11 -27.86 -18.80
C TYR A 412 5.19 -27.03 -20.08
N ASN A 413 4.09 -26.32 -20.39
CA ASN A 413 4.16 -25.17 -21.27
C ASN A 413 5.01 -24.07 -20.60
N VAL A 414 5.95 -23.46 -21.33
CA VAL A 414 6.80 -22.36 -20.79
C VAL A 414 6.61 -21.02 -21.48
N ALA A 415 5.61 -20.93 -22.36
CA ALA A 415 5.20 -19.69 -23.02
C ALA A 415 6.40 -18.91 -23.58
N SER A 416 6.56 -17.64 -23.21
CA SER A 416 7.59 -16.77 -23.77
C SER A 416 9.05 -17.12 -23.44
N VAL A 417 9.33 -18.13 -22.62
CA VAL A 417 10.66 -18.75 -22.54
C VAL A 417 11.10 -19.31 -23.90
N THR A 418 10.16 -19.73 -24.77
CA THR A 418 10.43 -20.14 -26.17
C THR A 418 11.30 -19.14 -26.96
N LYS A 419 11.29 -17.85 -26.59
CA LYS A 419 12.06 -16.81 -27.26
C LYS A 419 13.58 -17.03 -27.17
N VAL A 420 14.10 -17.52 -26.03
CA VAL A 420 15.55 -17.76 -25.89
C VAL A 420 16.04 -18.94 -26.73
N PHE A 421 15.17 -19.93 -26.96
CA PHE A 421 15.40 -21.05 -27.88
C PHE A 421 15.41 -20.57 -29.34
N THR A 422 14.43 -19.75 -29.72
CA THR A 422 14.35 -19.17 -31.08
C THR A 422 15.51 -18.21 -31.39
N ALA A 423 15.95 -17.42 -30.40
CA ALA A 423 17.14 -16.59 -30.52
C ALA A 423 18.42 -17.43 -30.67
N SER A 424 18.56 -18.51 -29.89
CA SER A 424 19.68 -19.46 -30.02
C SER A 424 19.75 -20.05 -31.44
N LEU A 425 18.61 -20.50 -32.00
CA LEU A 425 18.56 -20.97 -33.39
C LEU A 425 18.95 -19.88 -34.40
N ALA A 426 18.54 -18.63 -34.21
CA ALA A 426 18.90 -17.53 -35.11
C ALA A 426 20.42 -17.30 -35.17
N VAL A 427 21.09 -17.33 -34.01
CA VAL A 427 22.55 -17.17 -33.91
C VAL A 427 23.29 -18.39 -34.48
N MET A 428 22.85 -19.61 -34.17
CA MET A 428 23.43 -20.84 -34.75
C MET A 428 23.23 -20.94 -36.28
N LEU A 429 22.18 -20.34 -36.84
CA LEU A 429 21.99 -20.23 -38.30
C LEU A 429 22.89 -19.15 -38.91
N GLN A 430 23.25 -18.10 -38.15
CA GLN A 430 24.26 -17.12 -38.58
C GLN A 430 25.65 -17.75 -38.65
N GLU A 431 26.08 -18.50 -37.64
CA GLU A 431 27.37 -19.23 -37.67
C GLU A 431 27.49 -20.19 -38.87
N ARG A 432 26.36 -20.73 -39.33
CA ARG A 432 26.29 -21.61 -40.50
C ARG A 432 26.20 -20.84 -41.83
N GLY A 433 26.20 -19.51 -41.80
CA GLY A 433 26.07 -18.66 -42.99
C GLY A 433 24.70 -18.73 -43.68
N ILE A 434 23.66 -19.18 -42.98
CA ILE A 434 22.30 -19.34 -43.53
C ILE A 434 21.50 -18.02 -43.38
N VAL A 435 21.76 -17.27 -42.31
CA VAL A 435 21.22 -15.92 -42.09
C VAL A 435 22.34 -14.97 -41.66
N ASP A 436 22.05 -13.68 -41.70
CA ASP A 436 22.84 -12.61 -41.08
C ASP A 436 21.86 -11.84 -40.18
N LEU A 437 22.19 -11.69 -38.89
CA LEU A 437 21.29 -11.08 -37.94
C LEU A 437 21.09 -9.58 -38.20
N ASP A 438 22.05 -8.92 -38.83
CA ASP A 438 22.03 -7.49 -39.13
C ASP A 438 21.44 -7.19 -40.53
N MET A 439 21.09 -8.23 -41.30
CA MET A 439 20.34 -8.09 -42.54
C MET A 439 18.83 -7.92 -42.31
N PRO A 440 18.13 -7.17 -43.19
CA PRO A 440 16.68 -7.04 -43.16
C PRO A 440 15.91 -8.36 -43.26
N ALA A 441 14.90 -8.52 -42.40
CA ALA A 441 14.02 -9.69 -42.35
C ALA A 441 13.29 -9.98 -43.67
N VAL A 442 12.96 -8.93 -44.45
CA VAL A 442 12.33 -9.05 -45.77
C VAL A 442 13.18 -9.84 -46.76
N ASN A 443 14.51 -9.84 -46.63
CA ASN A 443 15.41 -10.51 -47.58
C ASN A 443 15.32 -12.04 -47.54
N TYR A 444 14.73 -12.59 -46.46
CA TYR A 444 14.55 -14.03 -46.25
C TYR A 444 13.11 -14.49 -46.46
N LEU A 445 12.18 -13.57 -46.70
CA LEU A 445 10.76 -13.85 -46.92
C LEU A 445 10.44 -13.89 -48.42
N PRO A 446 9.29 -14.45 -48.83
CA PRO A 446 8.86 -14.38 -50.23
C PRO A 446 8.74 -12.92 -50.72
N GLU A 447 9.13 -12.66 -51.97
CA GLU A 447 9.26 -11.30 -52.54
C GLU A 447 8.01 -10.41 -52.41
N HIS A 448 6.81 -11.00 -52.32
CA HIS A 448 5.55 -10.27 -52.16
C HIS A 448 5.26 -9.80 -50.73
N VAL A 449 6.07 -10.19 -49.73
CA VAL A 449 5.82 -9.90 -48.31
C VAL A 449 6.37 -8.52 -47.95
N GLN A 450 5.49 -7.60 -47.59
CA GLN A 450 5.84 -6.28 -47.08
C GLN A 450 5.61 -6.19 -45.57
N LEU A 451 6.49 -5.46 -44.87
CA LEU A 451 6.38 -5.23 -43.44
C LEU A 451 5.83 -3.84 -43.14
N SER A 452 4.78 -3.80 -42.31
CA SER A 452 4.15 -2.60 -41.76
C SER A 452 3.43 -1.67 -42.76
N THR A 453 2.64 -0.74 -42.22
CA THR A 453 1.98 0.34 -42.97
C THR A 453 2.94 1.39 -43.54
N THR A 454 4.24 1.28 -43.26
CA THR A 454 5.30 2.17 -43.77
C THR A 454 6.40 1.30 -44.36
N PRO A 455 6.27 0.88 -45.64
CA PRO A 455 7.13 -0.14 -46.24
C PRO A 455 8.62 0.20 -46.20
N GLU A 456 8.98 1.48 -46.28
CA GLU A 456 10.36 1.96 -46.26
C GLU A 456 11.03 1.73 -44.90
N LEU A 457 10.26 1.82 -43.80
CA LEU A 457 10.74 1.48 -42.46
C LEU A 457 10.63 -0.01 -42.16
N GLY A 458 9.62 -0.69 -42.72
CA GLY A 458 9.51 -2.14 -42.59
C GLY A 458 10.67 -2.89 -43.26
N ALA A 459 11.11 -2.39 -44.42
CA ALA A 459 12.24 -2.95 -45.18
C ALA A 459 13.61 -2.80 -44.50
N THR A 460 13.71 -2.08 -43.37
CA THR A 460 14.96 -1.96 -42.59
C THR A 460 14.97 -2.75 -41.28
N ILE A 461 13.87 -3.45 -40.94
CA ILE A 461 13.79 -4.27 -39.72
C ILE A 461 14.73 -5.47 -39.85
N THR A 462 15.77 -5.54 -39.01
CA THR A 462 16.74 -6.65 -39.01
C THR A 462 16.32 -7.81 -38.12
N LEU A 463 16.89 -9.01 -38.33
CA LEU A 463 16.65 -10.18 -37.48
C LEU A 463 17.08 -9.91 -36.02
N ARG A 464 18.19 -9.19 -35.82
CA ARG A 464 18.67 -8.74 -34.51
C ARG A 464 17.65 -7.85 -33.82
N GLN A 465 17.00 -6.94 -34.55
CA GLN A 465 15.94 -6.07 -34.01
C GLN A 465 14.66 -6.84 -33.66
N LEU A 466 14.34 -7.92 -34.38
CA LEU A 466 13.27 -8.85 -33.99
C LEU A 466 13.61 -9.58 -32.68
N ALA A 467 14.83 -10.11 -32.58
CA ALA A 467 15.32 -10.89 -31.44
C ALA A 467 15.61 -10.05 -30.17
N SER A 468 15.93 -8.76 -30.31
CA SER A 468 16.20 -7.84 -29.19
C SER A 468 14.99 -7.00 -28.76
N HIS A 469 13.82 -7.20 -29.37
CA HIS A 469 12.62 -6.37 -29.18
C HIS A 469 12.80 -4.88 -29.57
N THR A 470 13.66 -4.56 -30.54
CA THR A 470 13.91 -3.17 -31.00
C THR A 470 13.39 -2.86 -32.41
N SER A 471 12.60 -3.76 -33.01
CA SER A 471 12.03 -3.61 -34.37
C SER A 471 10.93 -2.56 -34.51
N GLY A 472 10.36 -2.04 -33.42
CA GLY A 472 9.18 -1.16 -33.44
C GLY A 472 7.86 -1.87 -33.79
N LEU A 473 7.86 -3.20 -33.98
CA LEU A 473 6.64 -3.99 -34.18
C LEU A 473 5.83 -4.06 -32.86
N PRO A 474 4.50 -3.89 -32.91
CA PRO A 474 3.64 -3.97 -31.72
C PRO A 474 3.61 -5.39 -31.12
N ARG A 475 3.04 -5.53 -29.92
CA ARG A 475 2.99 -6.80 -29.17
C ARG A 475 2.45 -7.99 -29.98
N GLY A 476 1.47 -7.75 -30.84
CA GLY A 476 0.79 -8.73 -31.68
C GLY A 476 0.15 -8.04 -32.89
N VAL A 477 -0.56 -8.78 -33.74
CA VAL A 477 -1.30 -8.20 -34.87
C VAL A 477 -2.57 -7.51 -34.35
N PRO A 478 -2.73 -6.18 -34.53
CA PRO A 478 -3.90 -5.45 -34.03
C PRO A 478 -5.22 -6.08 -34.51
N GLY A 479 -6.17 -6.23 -33.58
CA GLY A 479 -7.51 -6.75 -33.87
C GLY A 479 -7.63 -8.25 -34.18
N GLN A 480 -6.54 -9.02 -34.30
CA GLN A 480 -6.61 -10.47 -34.55
C GLN A 480 -5.88 -11.34 -33.51
N VAL A 481 -4.59 -11.08 -33.23
CA VAL A 481 -3.80 -11.93 -32.33
C VAL A 481 -2.90 -11.05 -31.45
N GLN A 482 -3.31 -10.83 -30.20
CA GLN A 482 -2.60 -9.95 -29.23
C GLN A 482 -1.71 -10.71 -28.23
N SER A 483 -1.94 -12.01 -28.03
CA SER A 483 -1.20 -12.85 -27.07
C SER A 483 -0.85 -14.22 -27.65
N VAL A 484 0.02 -14.94 -26.96
CA VAL A 484 0.37 -16.35 -27.20
C VAL A 484 -0.73 -17.32 -26.71
N GLU A 485 -1.94 -16.83 -26.44
CA GLU A 485 -3.13 -17.59 -26.02
C GLU A 485 -4.19 -17.61 -27.14
N GLY A 486 -3.78 -17.25 -28.36
CA GLY A 486 -4.66 -16.85 -29.44
C GLY A 486 -5.33 -18.03 -30.15
N ARG A 487 -6.67 -18.10 -30.03
CA ARG A 487 -7.59 -19.08 -30.66
C ARG A 487 -7.64 -19.08 -32.21
N TYR A 488 -6.56 -18.71 -32.89
CA TYR A 488 -6.57 -18.46 -34.33
C TYR A 488 -5.43 -19.18 -35.04
N GLU A 489 -5.79 -20.17 -35.85
CA GLU A 489 -4.94 -20.67 -36.92
C GLU A 489 -4.56 -19.50 -37.86
N LEU A 490 -3.29 -19.10 -37.82
CA LEU A 490 -2.66 -18.22 -38.80
C LEU A 490 -1.79 -19.09 -39.73
N GLU A 491 -1.92 -18.94 -41.05
CA GLU A 491 -0.92 -19.34 -42.06
C GLU A 491 0.26 -18.33 -42.07
N PRO A 492 1.49 -18.62 -42.58
CA PRO A 492 2.43 -17.55 -42.92
C PRO A 492 1.73 -16.67 -43.93
N GLN A 493 1.02 -17.23 -44.91
CA GLN A 493 0.27 -16.42 -45.86
C GLN A 493 -0.78 -15.50 -45.18
N ARG A 494 -1.45 -15.95 -44.11
CA ARG A 494 -2.39 -15.11 -43.36
C ARG A 494 -1.64 -14.05 -42.54
N LEU A 495 -0.52 -14.40 -41.92
CA LEU A 495 0.35 -13.44 -41.23
C LEU A 495 0.91 -12.40 -42.21
N TYR A 496 1.50 -12.83 -43.32
CA TYR A 496 2.07 -12.03 -44.40
C TYR A 496 1.03 -11.10 -45.03
N ASN A 497 -0.21 -11.54 -45.22
CA ASN A 497 -1.30 -10.68 -45.69
C ASN A 497 -1.71 -9.61 -44.64
N LEU A 498 -1.38 -9.81 -43.37
CA LEU A 498 -1.68 -8.86 -42.28
C LEU A 498 -0.50 -7.90 -41.98
N LEU A 499 0.75 -8.31 -42.22
CA LEU A 499 1.95 -7.50 -41.96
C LEU A 499 1.91 -6.10 -42.60
N PRO A 500 1.44 -5.88 -43.86
CA PRO A 500 1.31 -4.54 -44.44
C PRO A 500 0.33 -3.60 -43.71
N ASN A 501 -0.56 -4.16 -42.87
CA ASN A 501 -1.53 -3.40 -42.09
C ASN A 501 -1.06 -3.12 -40.65
N VAL A 502 0.13 -3.59 -40.27
CA VAL A 502 0.70 -3.39 -38.93
C VAL A 502 1.35 -2.01 -38.84
N LYS A 503 0.83 -1.12 -38.00
CA LYS A 503 1.53 0.14 -37.71
C LYS A 503 2.68 -0.11 -36.74
N LEU A 504 3.87 0.40 -37.06
CA LEU A 504 5.00 0.42 -36.11
C LEU A 504 4.73 1.43 -34.98
N SER A 505 5.07 1.07 -33.75
CA SER A 505 5.03 1.97 -32.60
C SER A 505 6.13 3.02 -32.66
N SER A 506 7.31 2.62 -33.14
CA SER A 506 8.53 3.43 -33.24
C SER A 506 9.31 3.08 -34.50
N ARG A 507 10.38 3.84 -34.80
CA ARG A 507 11.32 3.46 -35.86
C ARG A 507 12.20 2.31 -35.37
N PRO A 508 12.61 1.37 -36.24
CA PRO A 508 13.51 0.28 -35.83
C PRO A 508 14.80 0.82 -35.21
N GLY A 509 15.22 0.21 -34.10
CA GLY A 509 16.39 0.61 -33.29
C GLY A 509 16.17 1.80 -32.35
N VAL A 510 15.01 2.47 -32.32
CA VAL A 510 14.80 3.68 -31.49
C VAL A 510 14.27 3.38 -30.07
N SER A 511 13.48 2.32 -29.89
CA SER A 511 12.94 1.93 -28.58
C SER A 511 12.88 0.41 -28.44
N THR A 512 12.86 -0.07 -27.19
CA THR A 512 12.58 -1.47 -26.85
C THR A 512 11.09 -1.65 -26.60
N GLU A 513 10.43 -2.51 -27.39
CA GLU A 513 9.02 -2.84 -27.25
C GLU A 513 8.77 -4.35 -27.39
N TYR A 514 8.19 -4.94 -26.35
CA TYR A 514 7.97 -6.38 -26.27
C TYR A 514 7.00 -6.88 -27.35
N SER A 515 7.52 -7.62 -28.33
CA SER A 515 6.78 -8.10 -29.49
C SER A 515 6.76 -9.62 -29.59
N ASN A 516 5.57 -10.24 -29.45
CA ASN A 516 5.36 -11.62 -29.85
C ASN A 516 5.30 -11.74 -31.38
N LEU A 517 4.74 -10.73 -32.05
CA LEU A 517 4.75 -10.63 -33.51
C LEU A 517 6.18 -10.66 -34.07
N GLY A 518 7.11 -9.90 -33.49
CA GLY A 518 8.51 -9.87 -33.89
C GLY A 518 9.21 -11.24 -33.76
N PHE A 519 8.99 -11.94 -32.65
CA PHE A 519 9.56 -13.29 -32.46
C PHE A 519 8.88 -14.37 -33.31
N GLY A 520 7.59 -14.25 -33.58
CA GLY A 520 6.92 -15.12 -34.53
C GLY A 520 7.45 -14.90 -35.95
N LEU A 521 7.60 -13.64 -36.37
CA LEU A 521 8.18 -13.28 -37.66
C LEU A 521 9.64 -13.75 -37.79
N LEU A 522 10.44 -13.65 -36.71
CA LEU A 522 11.78 -14.20 -36.66
C LEU A 522 11.77 -15.70 -36.98
N ALA A 523 10.87 -16.48 -36.35
CA ALA A 523 10.75 -17.90 -36.66
C ALA A 523 10.43 -18.18 -38.15
N HIS A 524 9.46 -17.47 -38.74
CA HIS A 524 9.17 -17.59 -40.19
C HIS A 524 10.36 -17.27 -41.08
N VAL A 525 11.16 -16.26 -40.70
CA VAL A 525 12.40 -15.90 -41.38
C VAL A 525 13.43 -17.04 -41.32
N LEU A 526 13.63 -17.65 -40.14
CA LEU A 526 14.54 -18.78 -40.00
C LEU A 526 14.05 -20.00 -40.79
N GLU A 527 12.75 -20.31 -40.75
CA GLU A 527 12.15 -21.43 -41.49
C GLU A 527 12.30 -21.26 -43.01
N SER A 528 12.09 -20.04 -43.51
CA SER A 528 12.21 -19.70 -44.93
C SER A 528 13.67 -19.75 -45.39
N ALA A 529 14.60 -19.20 -44.62
CA ALA A 529 16.03 -19.19 -44.92
C ALA A 529 16.63 -20.62 -44.92
N ALA A 530 16.33 -21.41 -43.88
CA ALA A 530 16.82 -22.78 -43.74
C ALA A 530 16.03 -23.80 -44.58
N LYS A 531 14.89 -23.41 -45.14
CA LYS A 531 13.92 -24.27 -45.84
C LYS A 531 13.50 -25.49 -45.00
N LYS A 532 13.38 -25.30 -43.68
CA LYS A 532 13.12 -26.34 -42.69
C LYS A 532 12.18 -25.81 -41.59
N PRO A 533 11.16 -26.59 -41.16
CA PRO A 533 10.29 -26.23 -40.05
C PRO A 533 11.04 -25.94 -38.74
N LEU A 534 10.50 -25.03 -37.92
CA LEU A 534 11.10 -24.58 -36.66
C LEU A 534 11.27 -25.74 -35.67
N ASP A 535 10.29 -26.63 -35.57
CA ASP A 535 10.33 -27.80 -34.70
C ASP A 535 11.47 -28.75 -35.09
N GLN A 536 11.68 -28.99 -36.38
CA GLN A 536 12.80 -29.80 -36.87
C GLN A 536 14.16 -29.13 -36.62
N MET A 537 14.29 -27.81 -36.87
CA MET A 537 15.51 -27.08 -36.56
C MET A 537 15.83 -27.11 -35.06
N LEU A 538 14.82 -26.89 -34.21
CA LEU A 538 14.93 -26.97 -32.76
C LEU A 538 15.43 -28.35 -32.31
N GLN A 539 14.85 -29.43 -32.85
CA GLN A 539 15.28 -30.79 -32.54
C GLN A 539 16.72 -31.08 -32.98
N GLU A 540 17.04 -30.84 -34.25
CA GLU A 540 18.34 -31.20 -34.83
C GLU A 540 19.51 -30.34 -34.30
N MET A 541 19.29 -29.03 -34.13
CA MET A 541 20.37 -28.10 -33.81
C MET A 541 20.55 -27.91 -32.31
N LEU A 542 19.50 -28.05 -31.51
CA LEU A 542 19.53 -27.72 -30.10
C LEU A 542 19.17 -28.89 -29.18
N CYS A 543 17.98 -29.50 -29.34
CA CYS A 543 17.50 -30.51 -28.41
C CYS A 543 18.32 -31.81 -28.46
N ILE A 544 18.59 -32.38 -29.64
CA ILE A 544 19.36 -33.62 -29.76
C ILE A 544 20.82 -33.42 -29.28
N PRO A 545 21.55 -32.36 -29.69
CA PRO A 545 22.91 -32.12 -29.19
C PRO A 545 23.02 -31.88 -27.68
N LEU A 546 22.02 -31.21 -27.07
CA LEU A 546 21.97 -30.95 -25.62
C LEU A 546 21.23 -32.03 -24.81
N ARG A 547 20.70 -33.08 -25.46
CA ARG A 547 19.85 -34.13 -24.86
C ARG A 547 18.63 -33.57 -24.12
N LEU A 548 17.93 -32.63 -24.76
CA LEU A 548 16.65 -32.08 -24.29
C LEU A 548 15.51 -32.99 -24.76
N GLU A 549 15.37 -34.15 -24.11
CA GLU A 549 14.52 -35.26 -24.57
C GLU A 549 13.01 -34.99 -24.40
N ASP A 550 12.65 -34.12 -23.45
CA ASP A 550 11.27 -33.72 -23.13
C ASP A 550 10.89 -32.35 -23.71
N THR A 551 11.72 -31.80 -24.62
CA THR A 551 11.59 -30.43 -25.13
C THR A 551 11.19 -30.41 -26.60
N ALA A 552 10.03 -29.83 -26.92
CA ALA A 552 9.57 -29.61 -28.30
C ALA A 552 8.48 -28.53 -28.40
N ILE A 553 8.08 -28.20 -29.63
CA ILE A 553 6.93 -27.33 -29.90
C ILE A 553 5.61 -28.05 -29.55
N GLU A 554 4.66 -27.30 -28.98
CA GLU A 554 3.38 -27.75 -28.43
C GLU A 554 2.53 -28.53 -29.43
N GLY A 555 2.03 -29.68 -28.97
CA GLY A 555 1.26 -30.64 -29.76
C GLY A 555 2.10 -31.66 -30.54
N ASN A 556 3.42 -31.67 -30.37
CA ASN A 556 4.22 -32.87 -30.64
C ASN A 556 3.65 -34.04 -29.82
N ALA A 557 3.26 -35.13 -30.49
CA ALA A 557 2.56 -36.26 -29.89
C ALA A 557 3.35 -37.03 -28.81
N LYS A 558 4.64 -36.74 -28.63
CA LYS A 558 5.46 -37.28 -27.53
C LYS A 558 5.26 -36.55 -26.20
N LEU A 559 4.78 -35.30 -26.22
CA LEU A 559 4.71 -34.44 -25.03
C LEU A 559 3.26 -34.29 -24.55
N THR A 560 3.07 -34.47 -23.25
CA THR A 560 1.80 -34.30 -22.54
C THR A 560 2.01 -33.29 -21.40
N PRO A 561 1.98 -31.97 -21.69
CA PRO A 561 2.21 -30.96 -20.66
C PRO A 561 1.18 -31.04 -19.53
N ALA A 562 1.67 -30.91 -18.31
CA ALA A 562 0.87 -30.69 -17.12
C ALA A 562 -0.03 -29.47 -17.30
N THR A 563 -1.29 -29.67 -16.95
CA THR A 563 -2.40 -28.81 -17.34
C THR A 563 -3.38 -28.77 -16.20
N HIS A 564 -3.74 -27.56 -15.78
CA HIS A 564 -4.78 -27.36 -14.78
C HIS A 564 -6.18 -27.58 -15.43
N TYR A 565 -6.63 -28.84 -15.51
CA TYR A 565 -7.91 -29.20 -16.12
C TYR A 565 -9.13 -28.79 -15.28
N ALA A 566 -9.44 -27.49 -15.38
CA ALA A 566 -10.75 -26.88 -15.43
C ALA A 566 -11.91 -27.43 -14.56
N ARG A 567 -12.18 -26.75 -13.42
CA ARG A 567 -13.56 -26.26 -13.17
C ARG A 567 -13.69 -25.04 -12.25
N LYS A 568 -14.55 -24.11 -12.70
CA LYS A 568 -15.42 -23.20 -11.90
C LYS A 568 -14.92 -21.91 -11.24
N HIS A 569 -13.64 -21.52 -11.28
CA HIS A 569 -13.27 -20.13 -10.96
C HIS A 569 -12.86 -19.34 -12.22
N ARG A 570 -13.74 -18.42 -12.64
CA ARG A 570 -13.68 -17.60 -13.87
C ARG A 570 -13.75 -18.36 -15.22
N GLY A 571 -14.90 -18.96 -15.49
CA GLY A 571 -15.52 -19.00 -16.83
C GLY A 571 -14.70 -19.54 -18.01
N GLY A 572 -14.65 -20.87 -18.15
CA GLY A 572 -14.20 -21.55 -19.36
C GLY A 572 -12.89 -22.32 -19.15
N GLY A 573 -12.92 -23.64 -19.38
CA GLY A 573 -11.69 -24.39 -19.58
C GLY A 573 -11.02 -23.91 -20.86
N VAL A 574 -9.74 -23.58 -20.79
CA VAL A 574 -8.96 -23.23 -21.97
C VAL A 574 -8.40 -24.53 -22.54
N GLU A 575 -8.93 -24.95 -23.68
CA GLU A 575 -8.28 -25.97 -24.50
C GLU A 575 -6.88 -25.47 -24.89
N THR A 576 -5.85 -26.27 -24.64
CA THR A 576 -4.52 -26.05 -25.20
C THR A 576 -4.58 -26.31 -26.70
N HIS A 577 -4.64 -25.24 -27.48
CA HIS A 577 -4.74 -25.32 -28.93
C HIS A 577 -3.38 -25.75 -29.55
N SER A 578 -3.44 -26.65 -30.52
CA SER A 578 -2.27 -27.39 -31.02
C SER A 578 -1.53 -26.69 -32.16
N LEU A 579 -0.21 -26.95 -32.28
CA LEU A 579 0.69 -27.00 -33.47
C LEU A 579 0.65 -25.92 -34.57
N LYS A 580 -0.52 -25.38 -34.93
CA LYS A 580 -0.77 -24.51 -36.08
C LYS A 580 -0.69 -23.02 -35.75
N GLU A 581 -0.36 -22.66 -34.52
CA GLU A 581 -0.19 -21.27 -34.08
C GLU A 581 1.09 -20.68 -34.68
N ARG A 582 0.99 -19.93 -35.79
CA ARG A 582 2.18 -19.39 -36.50
C ARG A 582 2.78 -18.14 -35.85
N LEU A 583 2.82 -18.16 -34.51
CA LEU A 583 3.71 -17.41 -33.63
C LEU A 583 4.47 -18.37 -32.67
N ALA A 584 4.58 -19.67 -32.98
CA ALA A 584 5.15 -20.71 -32.11
C ALA A 584 6.54 -20.35 -31.54
N GLY A 585 7.47 -19.81 -32.35
CA GLY A 585 8.79 -19.34 -31.87
C GLY A 585 8.74 -18.18 -30.85
N SER A 586 7.57 -17.59 -30.62
CA SER A 586 7.37 -16.61 -29.55
C SER A 586 6.82 -17.22 -28.24
N GLY A 587 6.29 -18.44 -28.24
CA GLY A 587 5.48 -18.91 -27.11
C GLY A 587 5.10 -20.39 -27.01
N GLY A 588 5.45 -21.24 -27.98
CA GLY A 588 4.90 -22.59 -28.12
C GLY A 588 5.77 -23.74 -27.62
N LEU A 589 6.74 -23.52 -26.73
CA LEU A 589 7.61 -24.59 -26.20
C LEU A 589 6.97 -25.32 -25.00
N VAL A 590 7.05 -26.64 -25.02
CA VAL A 590 6.86 -27.55 -23.88
C VAL A 590 8.22 -28.14 -23.50
N THR A 591 8.51 -28.26 -22.20
CA THR A 591 9.81 -28.73 -21.66
C THR A 591 9.68 -29.14 -20.17
N THR A 592 10.73 -29.71 -19.58
CA THR A 592 10.85 -30.01 -18.14
C THR A 592 11.87 -29.09 -17.46
N THR A 593 11.89 -29.04 -16.13
CA THR A 593 12.97 -28.32 -15.43
C THR A 593 14.34 -28.96 -15.66
N GLY A 594 14.40 -30.29 -15.79
CA GLY A 594 15.64 -31.02 -16.10
C GLY A 594 16.23 -30.65 -17.47
N ASP A 595 15.39 -30.39 -18.48
CA ASP A 595 15.84 -29.90 -19.78
C ASP A 595 16.22 -28.41 -19.76
N LEU A 596 15.48 -27.57 -19.03
CA LEU A 596 15.88 -26.18 -18.83
C LEU A 596 17.24 -26.06 -18.12
N ALA A 597 17.57 -26.97 -17.21
CA ALA A 597 18.89 -27.06 -16.58
C ALA A 597 20.01 -27.33 -17.60
N LYS A 598 19.81 -28.31 -18.49
CA LYS A 598 20.76 -28.61 -19.60
C LYS A 598 20.94 -27.40 -20.51
N PHE A 599 19.85 -26.69 -20.83
CA PHE A 599 19.90 -25.46 -21.62
C PHE A 599 20.62 -24.31 -20.88
N LEU A 600 20.40 -24.12 -19.59
CA LEU A 600 21.12 -23.14 -18.75
C LEU A 600 22.63 -23.42 -18.72
N MET A 601 23.03 -24.67 -18.52
CA MET A 601 24.45 -25.05 -18.54
C MET A 601 25.08 -24.79 -19.92
N ALA A 602 24.33 -24.99 -21.01
CA ALA A 602 24.77 -24.67 -22.37
C ALA A 602 24.86 -23.15 -22.65
N GLN A 603 24.15 -22.31 -21.91
CA GLN A 603 24.32 -20.85 -21.96
C GLN A 603 25.60 -20.42 -21.23
N MET A 604 25.98 -21.07 -20.13
CA MET A 604 27.10 -20.62 -19.29
C MET A 604 28.48 -21.13 -19.75
N LYS A 605 28.54 -22.08 -20.70
CA LYS A 605 29.80 -22.67 -21.15
C LYS A 605 29.77 -23.01 -22.65
N PRO A 606 30.80 -22.61 -23.44
CA PRO A 606 30.90 -22.98 -24.85
C PRO A 606 30.83 -24.50 -25.07
N GLY A 607 30.12 -24.89 -26.14
CA GLY A 607 29.84 -26.30 -26.47
C GLY A 607 28.99 -26.40 -27.74
N VAL A 608 27.70 -26.72 -27.59
CA VAL A 608 26.73 -26.70 -28.71
C VAL A 608 26.48 -25.28 -29.22
N LEU A 609 26.52 -24.30 -28.32
CA LEU A 609 26.64 -22.89 -28.64
C LEU A 609 28.13 -22.53 -28.58
N SER A 610 28.66 -21.91 -29.63
CA SER A 610 30.05 -21.44 -29.63
C SER A 610 30.24 -20.25 -28.68
N GLU A 611 31.49 -19.88 -28.39
CA GLU A 611 31.80 -18.66 -27.62
C GLU A 611 31.25 -17.39 -28.30
N GLU A 612 31.33 -17.31 -29.64
CA GLU A 612 30.74 -16.23 -30.43
C GLU A 612 29.20 -16.26 -30.33
N SER A 613 28.57 -17.44 -30.35
CA SER A 613 27.12 -17.56 -30.13
C SER A 613 26.71 -16.99 -28.78
N LEU A 614 27.43 -17.33 -27.72
CA LEU A 614 27.13 -16.88 -26.37
C LEU A 614 27.34 -15.36 -26.23
N GLU A 615 28.41 -14.81 -26.79
CA GLU A 615 28.63 -13.36 -26.84
C GLU A 615 27.48 -12.64 -27.57
N GLN A 616 27.05 -13.13 -28.74
CA GLN A 616 25.92 -12.58 -29.48
C GLN A 616 24.60 -12.68 -28.71
N LEU A 617 24.34 -13.80 -28.03
CA LEU A 617 23.13 -14.01 -27.24
C LEU A 617 23.06 -13.15 -25.98
N HIS A 618 24.21 -12.89 -25.34
CA HIS A 618 24.28 -12.25 -24.02
C HIS A 618 24.62 -10.76 -24.05
N THR A 619 25.08 -10.24 -25.18
CA THR A 619 25.39 -8.82 -25.34
C THR A 619 24.12 -7.99 -25.36
N GLU A 620 24.02 -7.05 -24.43
CA GLU A 620 22.90 -6.11 -24.38
C GLU A 620 22.88 -5.23 -25.64
N THR A 621 21.72 -5.18 -26.29
CA THR A 621 21.52 -4.40 -27.51
C THR A 621 21.61 -2.90 -27.21
N ARG A 622 22.22 -2.15 -28.12
CA ARG A 622 22.26 -0.69 -28.06
C ARG A 622 21.18 -0.12 -28.97
N LEU A 623 20.43 0.85 -28.44
CA LEU A 623 19.51 1.66 -29.24
C LEU A 623 20.31 2.64 -30.12
N GLY A 624 19.68 3.23 -31.13
CA GLY A 624 20.33 4.12 -32.11
C GLY A 624 20.96 5.41 -31.54
N ASN A 625 20.71 5.71 -30.27
CA ASN A 625 21.34 6.79 -29.49
C ASN A 625 22.53 6.31 -28.62
N GLY A 626 22.88 5.01 -28.68
CA GLY A 626 23.91 4.36 -27.85
C GLY A 626 23.45 3.91 -26.46
N SER A 627 22.20 4.18 -26.04
CA SER A 627 21.72 3.74 -24.72
C SER A 627 21.48 2.22 -24.68
N PRO A 628 21.65 1.56 -23.52
CA PRO A 628 21.24 0.18 -23.33
C PRO A 628 19.74 -0.01 -23.59
N SER A 629 19.35 -1.15 -24.18
CA SER A 629 17.95 -1.47 -24.48
C SER A 629 17.21 -2.17 -23.33
N GLY A 630 17.92 -2.69 -22.32
CA GLY A 630 17.38 -3.63 -21.32
C GLY A 630 17.23 -5.06 -21.83
N THR A 631 17.72 -5.38 -23.04
CA THR A 631 17.51 -6.66 -23.73
C THR A 631 18.76 -7.14 -24.47
N ALA A 632 19.01 -8.43 -24.43
CA ALA A 632 19.88 -9.14 -25.37
C ALA A 632 19.00 -9.97 -26.33
N LEU A 633 19.57 -10.93 -27.06
CA LEU A 633 18.79 -11.72 -28.03
C LEU A 633 17.94 -12.77 -27.31
N GLY A 634 16.63 -12.51 -27.20
CA GLY A 634 15.69 -13.37 -26.46
C GLY A 634 15.67 -13.14 -24.94
N TRP A 635 16.66 -12.47 -24.36
CA TRP A 635 16.81 -12.25 -22.92
C TRP A 635 16.49 -10.81 -22.51
N THR A 636 15.91 -10.64 -21.31
CA THR A 636 15.97 -9.37 -20.57
C THR A 636 17.29 -9.31 -19.81
N VAL A 637 17.96 -8.16 -19.83
CA VAL A 637 19.21 -7.94 -19.08
C VAL A 637 18.89 -7.11 -17.83
N ARG A 638 19.33 -7.60 -16.67
CA ARG A 638 19.36 -6.86 -15.41
C ARG A 638 20.80 -6.73 -14.93
N SER A 639 21.12 -5.60 -14.32
CA SER A 639 22.29 -5.46 -13.45
C SER A 639 21.81 -5.33 -12.01
N ILE A 640 22.43 -6.04 -11.08
CA ILE A 640 22.16 -5.95 -9.65
C ILE A 640 23.48 -5.63 -8.94
N ASP A 641 23.47 -4.60 -8.09
CA ASP A 641 24.62 -4.24 -7.27
C ASP A 641 25.04 -5.44 -6.39
N GLY A 642 26.30 -5.88 -6.53
CA GLY A 642 26.87 -7.01 -5.80
C GLY A 642 26.66 -8.40 -6.44
N LEU A 643 25.72 -8.56 -7.39
CA LEU A 643 25.48 -9.85 -8.10
C LEU A 643 25.75 -9.76 -9.62
N GLY A 644 26.21 -8.61 -10.10
CA GLY A 644 26.62 -8.44 -11.50
C GLY A 644 25.45 -8.44 -12.47
N ARG A 645 25.63 -9.11 -13.61
CA ARG A 645 24.66 -9.15 -14.70
C ARG A 645 23.84 -10.45 -14.60
N ILE A 646 22.53 -10.31 -14.80
CA ILE A 646 21.60 -11.42 -14.87
C ILE A 646 20.87 -11.34 -16.21
N LEU A 647 20.87 -12.45 -16.93
CA LEU A 647 20.02 -12.64 -18.10
C LEU A 647 18.82 -13.47 -17.66
N GLU A 648 17.62 -12.93 -17.86
CA GLU A 648 16.38 -13.60 -17.46
C GLU A 648 15.33 -13.56 -18.57
N LYS A 649 14.45 -14.57 -18.59
CA LYS A 649 13.24 -14.57 -19.40
C LYS A 649 12.07 -15.20 -18.66
N ASN A 650 10.94 -14.50 -18.67
CA ASN A 650 9.68 -15.01 -18.18
C ASN A 650 8.72 -15.48 -19.29
N GLY A 651 7.77 -16.32 -18.90
CA GLY A 651 6.69 -16.86 -19.70
C GLY A 651 5.37 -16.82 -18.94
N GLY A 652 4.30 -16.47 -19.64
CA GLY A 652 2.94 -16.51 -19.10
C GLY A 652 1.92 -16.80 -20.20
N ARG A 653 1.01 -17.72 -19.90
CA ARG A 653 -0.25 -18.04 -20.58
C ARG A 653 -1.29 -18.37 -19.49
N SER A 654 -2.57 -18.41 -19.82
CA SER A 654 -3.63 -18.88 -18.90
C SER A 654 -3.38 -20.24 -18.24
N ASN A 655 -2.57 -21.11 -18.84
CA ASN A 655 -2.24 -22.46 -18.37
C ASN A 655 -0.83 -22.62 -17.79
N CYS A 656 0.01 -21.58 -17.75
CA CYS A 656 1.37 -21.69 -17.21
C CYS A 656 1.99 -20.34 -16.85
N SER A 657 2.87 -20.35 -15.84
CA SER A 657 3.89 -19.31 -15.64
C SER A 657 5.26 -19.99 -15.54
N ALA A 658 6.26 -19.37 -16.16
CA ALA A 658 7.63 -19.88 -16.20
C ALA A 658 8.61 -18.72 -16.07
N TRP A 659 9.75 -18.96 -15.44
CA TRP A 659 10.87 -18.04 -15.39
C TRP A 659 12.17 -18.84 -15.51
N ILE A 660 13.12 -18.33 -16.28
CA ILE A 660 14.46 -18.86 -16.44
C ILE A 660 15.44 -17.70 -16.33
N GLY A 661 16.57 -17.87 -15.65
CA GLY A 661 17.60 -16.84 -15.61
C GLY A 661 18.91 -17.32 -15.00
N PHE A 662 20.00 -16.62 -15.31
CA PHE A 662 21.35 -16.99 -14.89
C PHE A 662 22.27 -15.77 -14.79
N SER A 663 23.33 -15.92 -13.99
CA SER A 663 24.50 -15.03 -14.02
C SER A 663 25.66 -15.74 -14.69
N PRO A 664 26.12 -15.28 -15.87
CA PRO A 664 27.35 -15.77 -16.50
C PRO A 664 28.57 -15.63 -15.58
N GLU A 665 28.64 -14.54 -14.82
CA GLU A 665 29.80 -14.18 -14.00
C GLU A 665 29.97 -15.07 -12.75
N HIS A 666 28.87 -15.66 -12.27
CA HIS A 666 28.87 -16.56 -11.11
C HIS A 666 28.67 -18.04 -11.46
N GLY A 667 28.39 -18.38 -12.73
CA GLY A 667 28.16 -19.77 -13.15
C GLY A 667 26.88 -20.40 -12.60
N VAL A 668 25.91 -19.59 -12.15
CA VAL A 668 24.66 -20.04 -11.52
C VAL A 668 23.47 -19.73 -12.42
N GLY A 669 22.59 -20.71 -12.61
CA GLY A 669 21.34 -20.59 -13.36
C GLY A 669 20.17 -21.26 -12.66
N VAL A 670 18.97 -20.72 -12.85
CA VAL A 670 17.74 -21.20 -12.22
C VAL A 670 16.60 -21.21 -13.23
N ALA A 671 15.71 -22.20 -13.14
CA ALA A 671 14.41 -22.17 -13.79
C ALA A 671 13.29 -22.61 -12.84
N VAL A 672 12.13 -21.98 -12.96
CA VAL A 672 10.92 -22.25 -12.16
C VAL A 672 9.70 -22.27 -13.09
N ILE A 673 8.82 -23.25 -12.92
CA ILE A 673 7.64 -23.46 -13.79
C ILE A 673 6.41 -23.90 -12.96
N THR A 674 5.22 -23.47 -13.37
CA THR A 674 3.93 -23.89 -12.82
C THR A 674 2.90 -24.16 -13.93
N ASN A 675 1.95 -25.07 -13.70
CA ASN A 675 0.83 -25.43 -14.59
C ASN A 675 -0.41 -24.52 -14.45
N CYS A 676 -0.26 -23.30 -13.93
CA CYS A 676 -1.33 -22.30 -13.89
C CYS A 676 -0.88 -20.92 -14.41
N GLY A 677 -1.81 -20.17 -15.01
CA GLY A 677 -1.64 -18.75 -15.30
C GLY A 677 -2.26 -17.87 -14.22
N GLY A 678 -1.67 -16.70 -13.98
CA GLY A 678 -2.14 -15.73 -12.99
C GLY A 678 -1.03 -15.31 -12.03
N PRO A 679 -0.70 -16.13 -11.02
CA PRO A 679 0.46 -15.89 -10.16
C PRO A 679 1.75 -16.06 -10.97
N SER A 680 2.70 -15.14 -10.79
CA SER A 680 3.98 -15.12 -11.50
C SER A 680 5.06 -15.80 -10.67
N VAL A 681 5.79 -16.72 -11.30
CA VAL A 681 6.95 -17.39 -10.67
C VAL A 681 8.24 -16.56 -10.72
N ASP A 682 8.24 -15.40 -11.40
CA ASP A 682 9.40 -14.50 -11.51
C ASP A 682 10.02 -14.12 -10.14
N PRO A 683 9.25 -13.82 -9.07
CA PRO A 683 9.84 -13.52 -7.75
C PRO A 683 10.51 -14.75 -7.11
N ILE A 684 9.99 -15.95 -7.39
CA ILE A 684 10.54 -17.21 -6.86
C ILE A 684 11.86 -17.52 -7.56
N GLY A 685 11.88 -17.47 -8.89
CA GLY A 685 13.07 -17.72 -9.70
C GLY A 685 14.20 -16.72 -9.42
N ARG A 686 13.88 -15.42 -9.31
CA ARG A 686 14.86 -14.39 -8.92
C ARG A 686 15.40 -14.63 -7.52
N LYS A 687 14.54 -14.88 -6.52
CA LYS A 687 14.99 -15.12 -5.14
C LYS A 687 15.85 -16.38 -5.03
N LEU A 688 15.54 -17.46 -5.76
CA LEU A 688 16.41 -18.62 -5.87
C LEU A 688 17.77 -18.24 -6.45
N LEU A 689 17.81 -17.57 -7.62
CA LEU A 689 19.07 -17.19 -8.28
C LEU A 689 19.93 -16.28 -7.39
N GLU A 690 19.34 -15.23 -6.82
CA GLU A 690 20.01 -14.26 -5.93
C GLU A 690 20.56 -14.90 -4.64
N ARG A 691 20.02 -16.05 -4.22
CA ARG A 691 20.45 -16.80 -3.02
C ARG A 691 21.35 -18.01 -3.30
N SER A 692 21.39 -18.44 -4.56
CA SER A 692 22.28 -19.50 -5.06
C SER A 692 23.66 -18.96 -5.43
N ILE A 693 23.78 -17.65 -5.64
CA ILE A 693 25.06 -16.96 -5.85
C ILE A 693 25.70 -16.67 -4.49
N PRO A 694 26.96 -17.10 -4.24
CA PRO A 694 27.66 -16.76 -3.00
C PRO A 694 27.81 -15.24 -2.86
N LEU A 695 27.46 -14.70 -1.70
CA LEU A 695 27.88 -13.35 -1.35
C LEU A 695 29.41 -13.34 -1.25
N SER A 696 30.05 -12.40 -1.95
CA SER A 696 31.51 -12.27 -1.89
C SER A 696 31.96 -11.94 -0.45
N PRO A 697 33.02 -12.61 0.07
CA PRO A 697 33.46 -12.46 1.45
C PRO A 697 34.11 -11.10 1.76
#